data_AF-A0A0F9F0Q5-F1
#
_entry.id   AF-A0A0F9F0Q5-F1
#
_cell.length_a   1.000
_cell.length_b   1.000
_cell.length_c   1.000
_cell.angle_alpha   90.00
_cell.angle_beta   90.00
_cell.angle_gamma   90.00
#
_symmetry.space_group_name_H-M   'P 1'
#
loop_
_entity.id
_entity.type
_entity.pdbx_description
1 polymer ?
#
loop_
_entity_poly.entity_id
_entity_poly.type
_entity_poly.pdbx_seq_one_letter_code
_entity_poly.pdbx_strand_id
1 'polypeptide(L)'
;MAQKNPPGERIKLWSDFSAGVGYLVDDGRTPGMYQASGLLGLRGELRPAPFKNTVTIGTDEAHHYQYFFEEALNNQTPVHDADSTGKANASTTLTVSHTVANQPNRVLLVWIGYDNSPGWAGDGVTYNGTAMTLSKVAWHATSFCGMDLFSLVAPDVGTHDIVMTITPAMNVVMIAASFYKASQSVPIRSIFGPAGQTGDGTEITQTGIDSSSDEIMVMGSATLVNTTDTVDGAETLIGTNINDGNDIRGTAGFKAGSASGSLTHTLGSSGKFVKVGASVVGASGANRPGYLYGMRGAAAGNTPCYLDKLDLFNNSFATLEAGSHELTSLLKPGQPARYQGFWYLPTGASKDPRKLTVGEGAVVDDTLAAETSGNGGDHLGNLNGQMIQGLTGSGFIILKVDGTPTTDADWGSYFPVGDKEVRAAAVSGLAGLSWCMTDEGLFSFNNKARSRLVFEDFNLSTSLEHMAMVPWFDGVVMGTPQGIFYYVPGERPINIGFTGKNNSGVPPVGVTELLSGRFLGVDTYGSFIYTIYQPDPTTTTALIMYAEAISDPRDSTINWNVLGGVTLDHVSRFAGIHVADSGFPISAATETIPTLWFGEQGSPRYMRLSSTGGPIKTRTIEERANLSGDAFMSELRFTEPVDLTEIVVHTSRDM
;
A
#
# COMPACT_ATOMS: atom_id res chain seq x y z
N MET A 1 23.29 9.87 60.51
CA MET A 1 24.22 10.68 59.70
C MET A 1 24.12 10.17 58.28
N ALA A 2 23.48 10.91 57.37
CA ALA A 2 23.55 10.59 55.95
C ALA A 2 25.01 10.82 55.51
N GLN A 3 25.61 9.79 54.91
CA GLN A 3 26.98 9.86 54.41
C GLN A 3 26.97 10.87 53.25
N LYS A 4 27.65 12.01 53.41
CA LYS A 4 27.82 12.97 52.30
C LYS A 4 28.67 12.28 51.24
N ASN A 5 28.12 12.17 50.03
CA ASN A 5 28.89 11.75 48.87
C ASN A 5 30.11 12.69 48.70
N PRO A 6 31.31 12.17 48.43
CA PRO A 6 32.49 12.98 48.15
C PRO A 6 32.22 13.99 47.01
N PRO A 7 32.84 15.18 47.07
CA PRO A 7 32.75 16.17 45.99
C PRO A 7 33.13 15.55 44.64
N GLY A 8 32.27 15.72 43.62
CA GLY A 8 32.48 15.19 42.27
C GLY A 8 31.91 13.80 42.00
N GLU A 9 31.24 13.16 42.97
CA GLU A 9 30.53 11.90 42.71
C GLU A 9 29.29 12.13 41.83
N ARG A 10 29.11 11.26 40.83
CA ARG A 10 27.99 11.32 39.89
C ARG A 10 26.68 11.11 40.65
N ILE A 11 25.85 12.15 40.72
CA ILE A 11 24.56 12.14 41.42
C ILE A 11 23.59 11.14 40.78
N LYS A 12 23.59 11.03 39.44
CA LYS A 12 22.76 10.10 38.67
C LYS A 12 23.42 9.74 37.34
N LEU A 13 23.23 8.50 36.91
CA LEU A 13 23.52 8.05 35.55
C LEU A 13 22.23 7.60 34.86
N TRP A 14 21.85 8.29 33.79
CA TRP A 14 20.83 7.80 32.86
C TRP A 14 21.52 6.93 31.81
N SER A 15 21.43 5.62 31.98
CA SER A 15 21.99 4.61 31.05
C SER A 15 20.91 3.91 30.23
N ASP A 16 19.65 4.26 30.45
CA ASP A 16 18.50 3.63 29.82
C ASP A 16 17.43 4.70 29.59
N PHE A 17 16.99 4.80 28.33
CA PHE A 17 15.93 5.70 27.87
C PHE A 17 14.77 4.92 27.23
N SER A 18 14.74 3.59 27.40
CA SER A 18 13.80 2.70 26.71
C SER A 18 12.35 2.79 27.18
N ALA A 19 12.06 3.42 28.32
CA ALA A 19 10.69 3.66 28.77
C ALA A 19 10.00 4.81 28.03
N GLY A 20 10.68 5.51 27.12
CA GLY A 20 10.11 6.58 26.31
C GLY A 20 9.93 7.90 27.07
N VAL A 21 8.81 8.58 26.81
CA VAL A 21 8.49 9.93 27.32
C VAL A 21 7.36 9.88 28.35
N GLY A 22 7.48 10.61 29.46
CA GLY A 22 6.30 10.94 30.30
C GLY A 22 6.47 10.95 31.82
N TYR A 23 7.68 10.83 32.37
CA TYR A 23 7.86 10.80 33.84
C TYR A 23 8.74 11.94 34.34
N LEU A 24 8.16 12.88 35.12
CA LEU A 24 8.87 14.07 35.60
C LEU A 24 9.77 13.76 36.78
N VAL A 25 9.32 12.95 37.72
CA VAL A 25 10.08 12.75 38.97
C VAL A 25 10.95 11.53 38.82
N ASP A 26 12.24 11.62 39.09
CA ASP A 26 13.07 10.40 39.13
C ASP A 26 12.64 9.51 40.31
N ASP A 27 11.90 8.43 40.04
CA ASP A 27 11.52 7.42 41.04
C ASP A 27 12.59 6.33 41.22
N GLY A 28 13.72 6.45 40.51
CA GLY A 28 14.80 5.49 40.50
C GLY A 28 14.50 4.19 39.77
N ARG A 29 13.31 4.03 39.17
CA ARG A 29 12.82 2.79 38.57
C ARG A 29 12.41 2.93 37.11
N THR A 30 11.96 4.11 36.68
CA THR A 30 11.44 4.37 35.34
C THR A 30 12.54 4.99 34.45
N PRO A 31 13.15 4.23 33.52
CA PRO A 31 14.25 4.72 32.69
C PRO A 31 13.73 5.46 31.44
N GLY A 32 13.67 6.80 31.48
CA GLY A 32 13.11 7.55 30.35
C GLY A 32 13.41 9.04 30.35
N MET A 33 12.87 9.72 29.34
CA MET A 33 12.91 11.17 29.22
C MET A 33 11.60 11.76 29.75
N TYR A 34 11.69 12.93 30.35
CA TYR A 34 10.50 13.68 30.73
C TYR A 34 9.79 14.23 29.49
N GLN A 35 10.56 14.80 28.55
CA GLN A 35 10.10 15.28 27.25
C GLN A 35 11.23 15.09 26.24
N ALA A 36 10.91 14.72 25.00
CA ALA A 36 11.85 14.79 23.90
C ALA A 36 11.16 15.27 22.63
N SER A 37 11.87 16.01 21.79
CA SER A 37 11.42 16.39 20.45
C SER A 37 12.56 16.23 19.47
N GLY A 38 12.32 15.48 18.39
CA GLY A 38 13.36 15.16 17.42
C GLY A 38 14.39 14.14 17.90
N LEU A 39 14.20 13.53 19.08
CA LEU A 39 15.04 12.49 19.68
C LEU A 39 14.19 11.32 20.15
N LEU A 40 14.69 10.10 19.94
CA LEU A 40 14.09 8.83 20.29
C LEU A 40 14.92 8.16 21.39
N GLY A 41 14.26 7.72 22.46
CA GLY A 41 14.88 7.04 23.59
C GLY A 41 14.98 5.54 23.37
N LEU A 42 16.19 4.99 23.44
CA LEU A 42 16.45 3.55 23.47
C LEU A 42 17.34 3.19 24.66
N ARG A 43 17.40 1.90 24.97
CA ARG A 43 18.30 1.42 26.03
C ARG A 43 19.76 1.71 25.64
N GLY A 44 20.43 2.54 26.42
CA GLY A 44 21.82 2.95 26.18
C GLY A 44 22.04 3.87 24.97
N GLU A 45 21.01 4.44 24.37
CA GLU A 45 21.20 5.32 23.20
C GLU A 45 20.05 6.32 23.03
N LEU A 46 20.40 7.55 22.62
CA LEU A 46 19.47 8.52 22.04
C LEU A 46 19.70 8.60 20.53
N ARG A 47 18.65 8.44 19.74
CA ARG A 47 18.73 8.55 18.28
C ARG A 47 17.94 9.76 17.79
N PRO A 48 18.36 10.45 16.73
CA PRO A 48 17.50 11.42 16.08
C PRO A 48 16.21 10.77 15.56
N ALA A 49 15.10 11.48 15.69
CA ALA A 49 13.85 11.10 15.05
C ALA A 49 13.93 11.32 13.52
N PRO A 50 13.09 10.62 12.73
CA PRO A 50 12.96 10.85 11.30
C PRO A 50 12.68 12.32 10.97
N PHE A 51 13.18 12.78 9.81
CA PHE A 51 12.85 14.12 9.33
C PHE A 51 11.38 14.22 8.93
N LYS A 52 10.76 15.29 9.40
CA LYS A 52 9.49 15.80 8.89
C LYS A 52 9.72 16.50 7.56
N ASN A 53 9.15 15.96 6.49
CA ASN A 53 9.18 16.55 5.16
C ASN A 53 7.83 17.17 4.85
N THR A 54 7.83 18.30 4.15
CA THR A 54 6.62 19.00 3.73
C THR A 54 6.37 18.69 2.26
N VAL A 55 5.15 18.28 1.93
CA VAL A 55 4.65 18.39 0.56
C VAL A 55 4.12 19.80 0.43
N THR A 56 4.85 20.66 -0.27
CA THR A 56 4.40 22.03 -0.47
C THR A 56 3.19 22.00 -1.40
N ILE A 57 2.02 22.23 -0.82
CA ILE A 57 0.83 22.51 -1.59
C ILE A 57 0.49 23.97 -1.38
N GLY A 58 0.21 24.70 -2.46
CA GLY A 58 -0.29 26.07 -2.37
C GLY A 58 -1.75 26.11 -1.90
N THR A 59 -2.12 25.28 -0.92
CA THR A 59 -3.51 25.07 -0.49
C THR A 59 -3.95 26.08 0.56
N ASP A 60 -5.27 26.24 0.60
CA ASP A 60 -6.02 27.08 1.52
C ASP A 60 -6.00 26.52 2.95
N GLU A 61 -5.52 27.33 3.90
CA GLU A 61 -5.47 27.05 5.35
C GLU A 61 -6.86 26.70 5.94
N ALA A 62 -7.95 26.98 5.23
CA ALA A 62 -9.29 26.62 5.67
C ALA A 62 -9.57 25.11 5.62
N HIS A 63 -8.74 24.29 4.98
CA HIS A 63 -8.95 22.84 4.82
C HIS A 63 -7.91 22.01 5.55
N HIS A 64 -8.33 20.89 6.13
CA HIS A 64 -7.48 20.00 6.92
C HIS A 64 -7.65 18.55 6.50
N TYR A 65 -6.54 17.81 6.45
CA TYR A 65 -6.54 16.39 6.10
C TYR A 65 -7.13 15.55 7.23
N GLN A 66 -8.12 14.74 6.89
CA GLN A 66 -8.82 13.86 7.82
C GLN A 66 -8.69 12.39 7.44
N TYR A 67 -8.58 12.05 6.16
CA TYR A 67 -8.37 10.66 5.79
C TYR A 67 -7.24 10.57 4.79
N PHE A 68 -6.47 9.50 4.92
CA PHE A 68 -5.48 9.12 3.95
C PHE A 68 -5.73 7.65 3.59
N PHE A 69 -5.46 7.30 2.34
CA PHE A 69 -5.50 5.92 1.90
C PHE A 69 -4.64 5.74 0.65
N GLU A 70 -4.08 4.56 0.49
CA GLU A 70 -3.30 4.21 -0.70
C GLU A 70 -4.16 3.46 -1.71
N GLU A 71 -3.93 3.73 -2.99
CA GLU A 71 -4.50 2.93 -4.07
C GLU A 71 -3.44 2.64 -5.12
N ALA A 72 -3.26 1.34 -5.39
CA ALA A 72 -2.40 0.89 -6.46
C ALA A 72 -2.94 1.38 -7.81
N LEU A 73 -2.03 1.61 -8.76
CA LEU A 73 -2.41 1.88 -10.15
C LEU A 73 -3.18 0.68 -10.71
N ASN A 74 -4.50 0.78 -10.76
CA ASN A 74 -5.35 -0.27 -11.30
C ASN A 74 -5.16 -0.42 -12.81
N ASN A 75 -5.36 -1.66 -13.28
CA ASN A 75 -5.72 -1.94 -14.67
C ASN A 75 -4.63 -1.66 -15.72
N GLN A 76 -3.40 -2.06 -15.39
CA GLN A 76 -2.31 -2.15 -16.36
C GLN A 76 -2.04 -3.59 -16.79
N THR A 77 -2.97 -4.53 -16.63
CA THR A 77 -2.84 -5.86 -17.24
C THR A 77 -2.53 -5.71 -18.73
N PRO A 78 -1.44 -6.30 -19.24
CA PRO A 78 -1.14 -6.20 -20.66
C PRO A 78 -2.32 -6.72 -21.47
N VAL A 79 -2.71 -5.95 -22.48
CA VAL A 79 -3.82 -6.29 -23.36
C VAL A 79 -3.25 -6.68 -24.70
N HIS A 80 -3.75 -7.79 -25.23
CA HIS A 80 -3.43 -8.29 -26.57
C HIS A 80 -3.81 -7.26 -27.64
N ASP A 81 -2.93 -7.06 -28.60
CA ASP A 81 -3.08 -6.10 -29.70
C ASP A 81 -3.28 -6.82 -31.05
N ALA A 82 -2.25 -7.52 -31.52
CA ALA A 82 -2.27 -8.17 -32.82
C ALA A 82 -1.45 -9.46 -32.84
N ASP A 83 -1.78 -10.34 -33.79
CA ASP A 83 -1.09 -11.60 -34.06
C ASP A 83 -0.53 -11.63 -35.48
N SER A 84 0.60 -12.32 -35.66
CA SER A 84 1.02 -12.77 -36.99
C SER A 84 1.71 -14.12 -36.92
N THR A 85 1.70 -14.85 -38.04
CA THR A 85 2.38 -16.14 -38.15
C THR A 85 3.08 -16.26 -39.50
N GLY A 86 4.17 -17.03 -39.53
CA GLY A 86 4.90 -17.31 -40.76
C GLY A 86 5.71 -18.60 -40.68
N LYS A 87 6.17 -19.09 -41.82
CA LYS A 87 6.94 -20.33 -41.93
C LYS A 87 7.90 -20.26 -43.10
N ALA A 88 8.99 -20.99 -43.02
CA ALA A 88 9.92 -21.15 -44.13
C ALA A 88 10.51 -22.56 -44.14
N ASN A 89 10.65 -23.16 -45.33
CA ASN A 89 11.08 -24.54 -45.49
C ASN A 89 12.50 -24.54 -46.05
N ALA A 90 13.44 -25.20 -45.38
CA ALA A 90 14.84 -25.23 -45.74
C ALA A 90 15.37 -23.86 -46.22
N SER A 91 15.05 -22.80 -45.48
CA SER A 91 15.33 -21.41 -45.86
C SER A 91 16.42 -20.78 -45.00
N THR A 92 17.14 -19.81 -45.55
CA THR A 92 18.09 -18.96 -44.82
C THR A 92 17.47 -17.66 -44.31
N THR A 93 16.19 -17.41 -44.61
CA THR A 93 15.46 -16.21 -44.17
C THR A 93 13.97 -16.48 -44.02
N LEU A 94 13.33 -15.78 -43.08
CA LEU A 94 11.89 -15.69 -42.94
C LEU A 94 11.51 -14.22 -42.67
N THR A 95 10.55 -13.70 -43.43
CA THR A 95 9.96 -12.37 -43.26
C THR A 95 8.47 -12.51 -43.00
N VAL A 96 7.98 -11.89 -41.92
CA VAL A 96 6.57 -11.89 -41.52
C VAL A 96 6.13 -10.46 -41.24
N SER A 97 5.09 -10.00 -41.95
CA SER A 97 4.50 -8.69 -41.69
C SER A 97 3.71 -8.73 -40.37
N HIS A 98 3.90 -7.73 -39.51
CA HIS A 98 3.21 -7.59 -38.24
C HIS A 98 2.81 -6.13 -38.02
N THR A 99 1.59 -5.90 -37.52
CA THR A 99 1.07 -4.56 -37.26
C THR A 99 0.99 -4.31 -35.77
N VAL A 100 1.70 -3.30 -35.30
CA VAL A 100 1.60 -2.82 -33.91
C VAL A 100 0.69 -1.59 -33.90
N ALA A 101 -0.42 -1.64 -33.15
CA ALA A 101 -1.33 -0.51 -33.07
C ALA A 101 -0.72 0.68 -32.31
N ASN A 102 -1.30 1.87 -32.51
CA ASN A 102 -0.90 3.08 -31.82
C ASN A 102 -1.43 3.10 -30.37
N GLN A 103 -0.87 2.24 -29.52
CA GLN A 103 -1.19 2.13 -28.11
C GLN A 103 0.03 2.50 -27.25
N PRO A 104 -0.16 2.99 -26.01
CA PRO A 104 0.96 3.26 -25.11
C PRO A 104 1.56 1.95 -24.56
N ASN A 105 2.83 2.00 -24.13
CA ASN A 105 3.47 0.94 -23.35
C ASN A 105 3.39 -0.44 -24.03
N ARG A 106 4.11 -0.60 -25.14
CA ARG A 106 3.99 -1.77 -26.04
C ARG A 106 5.11 -2.77 -25.82
N VAL A 107 4.83 -4.04 -26.07
CA VAL A 107 5.82 -5.11 -26.19
C VAL A 107 5.43 -6.04 -27.33
N LEU A 108 6.41 -6.47 -28.11
CA LEU A 108 6.25 -7.50 -29.15
C LEU A 108 6.96 -8.77 -28.70
N LEU A 109 6.25 -9.90 -28.70
CA LEU A 109 6.80 -11.22 -28.43
C LEU A 109 6.82 -12.05 -29.71
N VAL A 110 7.89 -12.82 -29.93
CA VAL A 110 8.03 -13.70 -31.09
C VAL A 110 8.53 -15.07 -30.64
N TRP A 111 7.73 -16.09 -30.90
CA TRP A 111 8.09 -17.50 -30.73
C TRP A 111 8.57 -18.09 -32.05
N ILE A 112 9.71 -18.76 -32.03
CA ILE A 112 10.31 -19.38 -33.21
C ILE A 112 10.56 -20.86 -32.93
N GLY A 113 9.78 -21.72 -33.58
CA GLY A 113 9.98 -23.17 -33.56
C GLY A 113 10.80 -23.64 -34.74
N TYR A 114 11.72 -24.59 -34.53
CA TYR A 114 12.62 -25.08 -35.57
C TYR A 114 12.98 -26.57 -35.41
N ASP A 115 13.36 -27.20 -36.53
CA ASP A 115 13.59 -28.64 -36.63
C ASP A 115 15.06 -29.07 -36.71
N ASN A 116 16.00 -28.24 -36.25
CA ASN A 116 17.43 -28.52 -36.33
C ASN A 116 18.16 -28.22 -35.01
N SER A 117 18.82 -29.23 -34.43
CA SER A 117 19.50 -29.17 -33.13
C SER A 117 20.93 -29.71 -33.21
N PRO A 118 21.91 -29.08 -32.53
CA PRO A 118 21.86 -27.76 -31.88
C PRO A 118 22.35 -26.71 -32.90
N GLY A 119 21.47 -26.24 -33.78
CA GLY A 119 21.91 -25.62 -35.04
C GLY A 119 21.83 -24.09 -35.13
N TRP A 120 20.93 -23.45 -34.38
CA TRP A 120 20.70 -22.01 -34.51
C TRP A 120 21.08 -21.26 -33.23
N ALA A 121 21.90 -20.23 -33.35
CA ALA A 121 22.38 -19.42 -32.23
C ALA A 121 21.36 -18.34 -31.79
N GLY A 122 20.18 -18.28 -32.40
CA GLY A 122 19.15 -17.28 -32.08
C GLY A 122 19.52 -15.84 -32.50
N ASP A 123 20.57 -15.64 -33.29
CA ASP A 123 20.98 -14.31 -33.73
C ASP A 123 20.22 -13.86 -34.99
N GLY A 124 19.80 -12.59 -35.01
CA GLY A 124 19.32 -11.92 -36.24
C GLY A 124 17.81 -11.84 -36.43
N VAL A 125 17.02 -11.79 -35.35
CA VAL A 125 15.60 -11.41 -35.41
C VAL A 125 15.46 -9.90 -35.23
N THR A 126 14.79 -9.24 -36.18
CA THR A 126 14.54 -7.79 -36.17
C THR A 126 13.09 -7.48 -36.44
N TYR A 127 12.59 -6.34 -35.95
CA TYR A 127 11.31 -5.75 -36.32
C TYR A 127 11.56 -4.31 -36.77
N ASN A 128 11.15 -3.96 -38.00
CA ASN A 128 11.50 -2.68 -38.63
C ASN A 128 13.01 -2.36 -38.59
N GLY A 129 13.85 -3.39 -38.76
CA GLY A 129 15.31 -3.27 -38.65
C GLY A 129 15.86 -3.11 -37.23
N THR A 130 15.02 -2.96 -36.20
CA THR A 130 15.44 -2.94 -34.79
C THR A 130 15.63 -4.36 -34.28
N ALA A 131 16.79 -4.65 -33.70
CA ALA A 131 17.10 -5.97 -33.15
C ALA A 131 16.22 -6.31 -31.95
N MET A 132 15.69 -7.53 -31.93
CA MET A 132 14.92 -8.07 -30.80
C MET A 132 15.85 -8.73 -29.79
N THR A 133 15.45 -8.75 -28.52
CA THR A 133 16.20 -9.41 -27.44
C THR A 133 15.77 -10.88 -27.35
N LEU A 134 16.72 -11.81 -27.40
CA LEU A 134 16.47 -13.23 -27.12
C LEU A 134 16.21 -13.41 -25.61
N SER A 135 14.96 -13.71 -25.25
CA SER A 135 14.55 -13.91 -23.85
C SER A 135 14.79 -15.35 -23.39
N LYS A 136 14.58 -16.34 -24.27
CA LYS A 136 14.73 -17.74 -23.90
C LYS A 136 14.92 -18.70 -25.07
N VAL A 137 15.57 -19.83 -24.78
CA VAL A 137 15.80 -20.97 -25.69
C VAL A 137 15.42 -22.25 -24.96
N ALA A 138 14.72 -23.16 -25.65
CA ALA A 138 14.53 -24.54 -25.22
C ALA A 138 14.71 -25.50 -26.41
N TRP A 139 15.28 -26.67 -26.13
CA TRP A 139 15.58 -27.68 -27.14
C TRP A 139 15.37 -29.09 -26.58
N HIS A 140 14.85 -30.00 -27.41
CA HIS A 140 14.60 -31.38 -27.02
C HIS A 140 15.88 -32.21 -27.05
N ALA A 141 16.21 -32.89 -25.95
CA ALA A 141 17.51 -33.54 -25.76
C ALA A 141 17.83 -34.63 -26.80
N THR A 142 16.80 -35.31 -27.30
CA THR A 142 16.93 -36.50 -28.18
C THR A 142 16.29 -36.31 -29.56
N SER A 143 15.96 -35.07 -29.93
CA SER A 143 15.41 -34.78 -31.26
C SER A 143 15.74 -33.39 -31.73
N PHE A 144 15.54 -33.16 -33.02
CA PHE A 144 15.73 -31.87 -33.63
C PHE A 144 14.48 -31.01 -33.47
N CYS A 145 14.12 -30.63 -32.23
CA CYS A 145 13.00 -29.74 -31.95
C CYS A 145 13.48 -28.64 -31.01
N GLY A 146 13.36 -27.39 -31.43
CA GLY A 146 13.73 -26.22 -30.64
C GLY A 146 12.68 -25.13 -30.72
N MET A 147 12.67 -24.28 -29.70
CA MET A 147 11.78 -23.14 -29.60
C MET A 147 12.48 -22.00 -28.85
N ASP A 148 12.47 -20.82 -29.47
CA ASP A 148 13.05 -19.61 -28.91
C ASP A 148 11.97 -18.55 -28.69
N LEU A 149 12.14 -17.73 -27.67
CA LEU A 149 11.29 -16.58 -27.35
C LEU A 149 12.12 -15.30 -27.46
N PHE A 150 11.69 -14.38 -28.31
CA PHE A 150 12.23 -13.05 -28.47
C PHE A 150 11.23 -12.00 -27.99
N SER A 151 11.77 -10.84 -27.62
CA SER A 151 10.99 -9.69 -27.17
C SER A 151 11.55 -8.37 -27.70
N LEU A 152 10.68 -7.41 -28.01
CA LEU A 152 11.03 -6.03 -28.28
C LEU A 152 10.15 -5.10 -27.45
N VAL A 153 10.78 -4.19 -26.71
CA VAL A 153 10.11 -3.17 -25.89
C VAL A 153 9.90 -1.93 -26.73
N ALA A 154 8.74 -1.28 -26.57
CA ALA A 154 8.35 -0.11 -27.33
C ALA A 154 8.49 -0.29 -28.86
N PRO A 155 8.00 -1.40 -29.47
CA PRO A 155 8.07 -1.58 -30.92
C PRO A 155 7.43 -0.39 -31.66
N ASP A 156 7.98 -0.07 -32.84
CA ASP A 156 7.46 0.97 -33.72
C ASP A 156 6.01 0.70 -34.12
N VAL A 157 5.19 1.75 -34.08
CA VAL A 157 3.78 1.69 -34.49
C VAL A 157 3.69 1.56 -36.02
N GLY A 158 2.70 0.80 -36.47
CA GLY A 158 2.40 0.58 -37.89
C GLY A 158 2.67 -0.86 -38.31
N THR A 159 2.56 -1.10 -39.61
CA THR A 159 2.84 -2.40 -40.22
C THR A 159 4.30 -2.43 -40.67
N HIS A 160 5.09 -3.30 -40.03
CA HIS A 160 6.49 -3.50 -40.36
C HIS A 160 6.81 -5.00 -40.44
N ASP A 161 8.00 -5.32 -40.93
CA ASP A 161 8.43 -6.70 -41.09
C ASP A 161 9.23 -7.18 -39.87
N ILE A 162 8.86 -8.36 -39.38
CA ILE A 162 9.71 -9.22 -38.56
C ILE A 162 10.60 -10.02 -39.52
N VAL A 163 11.91 -9.83 -39.43
CA VAL A 163 12.90 -10.50 -40.28
C VAL A 163 13.81 -11.37 -39.43
N MET A 164 13.89 -12.66 -39.77
CA MET A 164 14.76 -13.65 -39.16
C MET A 164 15.80 -14.12 -40.17
N THR A 165 17.07 -14.07 -39.79
CA THR A 165 18.15 -14.75 -40.54
C THR A 165 18.39 -16.15 -39.98
N ILE A 166 18.43 -17.14 -40.88
CA ILE A 166 18.49 -18.55 -40.52
C ILE A 166 19.79 -19.14 -41.07
N THR A 167 20.64 -19.68 -40.21
CA THR A 167 21.91 -20.29 -40.62
C THR A 167 22.26 -21.45 -39.69
N PRO A 168 22.43 -22.69 -40.22
CA PRO A 168 22.21 -23.12 -41.61
C PRO A 168 20.72 -23.08 -42.02
N ALA A 169 20.41 -23.29 -43.30
CA ALA A 169 19.03 -23.38 -43.76
C ALA A 169 18.27 -24.52 -43.04
N MET A 170 17.06 -24.26 -42.53
CA MET A 170 16.25 -25.23 -41.78
C MET A 170 14.74 -24.94 -41.92
N ASN A 171 13.90 -25.84 -41.39
CA ASN A 171 12.47 -25.61 -41.34
C ASN A 171 12.12 -24.84 -40.06
N VAL A 172 11.36 -23.76 -40.22
CA VAL A 172 10.98 -22.88 -39.12
C VAL A 172 9.50 -22.53 -39.18
N VAL A 173 8.95 -22.25 -38.00
CA VAL A 173 7.64 -21.64 -37.78
C VAL A 173 7.83 -20.44 -36.85
N MET A 174 7.15 -19.35 -37.15
CA MET A 174 7.14 -18.12 -36.37
C MET A 174 5.71 -17.80 -35.97
N ILE A 175 5.54 -17.42 -34.71
CA ILE A 175 4.31 -16.88 -34.16
C ILE A 175 4.68 -15.61 -33.41
N ALA A 176 3.97 -14.51 -33.67
CA ALA A 176 4.25 -13.22 -33.04
C ALA A 176 2.95 -12.63 -32.47
N ALA A 177 3.07 -11.96 -31.33
CA ALA A 177 1.98 -11.22 -30.71
C ALA A 177 2.49 -9.90 -30.11
N SER A 178 1.76 -8.81 -30.35
CA SER A 178 1.95 -7.54 -29.66
C SER A 178 0.99 -7.39 -28.50
N PHE A 179 1.44 -6.73 -27.44
CA PHE A 179 0.64 -6.33 -26.29
C PHE A 179 0.88 -4.85 -25.98
N TYR A 180 -0.13 -4.19 -25.44
CA TYR A 180 -0.04 -2.83 -24.89
C TYR A 180 -0.37 -2.82 -23.40
N LYS A 181 -0.12 -1.70 -22.71
CA LYS A 181 -0.08 -1.63 -21.24
C LYS A 181 0.97 -2.58 -20.63
N ALA A 182 2.07 -2.85 -21.31
CA ALA A 182 3.17 -3.64 -20.79
C ALA A 182 4.28 -2.76 -20.17
N SER A 183 4.97 -3.25 -19.14
CA SER A 183 6.12 -2.56 -18.54
C SER A 183 7.20 -2.29 -19.58
N GLN A 184 7.71 -1.05 -19.61
CA GLN A 184 8.78 -0.64 -20.52
C GLN A 184 10.17 -0.81 -19.92
N SER A 185 10.27 -1.11 -18.62
CA SER A 185 11.54 -1.38 -17.93
C SER A 185 11.76 -2.86 -17.68
N VAL A 186 10.70 -3.60 -17.36
CA VAL A 186 10.73 -5.04 -17.09
C VAL A 186 9.48 -5.70 -17.71
N PRO A 187 9.41 -5.84 -19.05
CA PRO A 187 8.20 -6.31 -19.74
C PRO A 187 7.90 -7.78 -19.50
N ILE A 188 8.89 -8.57 -19.10
CA ILE A 188 8.82 -10.03 -19.03
C ILE A 188 9.49 -10.52 -17.76
N ARG A 189 8.81 -11.40 -17.00
CA ARG A 189 9.37 -12.11 -15.85
C ARG A 189 8.96 -13.59 -15.87
N SER A 190 9.41 -14.35 -14.87
CA SER A 190 9.05 -15.78 -14.72
C SER A 190 9.29 -16.62 -15.98
N ILE A 191 10.40 -16.31 -16.68
CA ILE A 191 10.76 -16.91 -17.96
C ILE A 191 11.13 -18.38 -17.77
N PHE A 192 10.55 -19.30 -18.54
CA PHE A 192 10.78 -20.75 -18.43
C PHE A 192 11.32 -21.43 -19.70
N GLY A 193 12.10 -22.49 -19.46
CA GLY A 193 13.02 -23.23 -20.38
C GLY A 193 14.39 -23.39 -19.70
N PRO A 194 15.27 -24.40 -19.90
CA PRO A 194 15.18 -25.70 -20.57
C PRO A 194 15.10 -26.92 -19.59
N ALA A 195 15.07 -26.74 -18.26
CA ALA A 195 14.96 -27.87 -17.33
C ALA A 195 13.50 -28.36 -17.22
N GLY A 196 13.21 -29.57 -17.71
CA GLY A 196 11.87 -30.19 -17.63
C GLY A 196 10.81 -29.61 -18.58
N GLN A 197 11.22 -28.77 -19.53
CA GLN A 197 10.32 -28.08 -20.47
C GLN A 197 10.26 -28.73 -21.85
N THR A 198 10.62 -30.01 -21.89
CA THR A 198 10.60 -30.86 -23.07
C THR A 198 9.97 -32.19 -22.68
N GLY A 199 9.36 -32.88 -23.64
CA GLY A 199 8.72 -34.15 -23.34
C GLY A 199 8.22 -34.88 -24.56
N ASP A 200 7.78 -36.11 -24.29
CA ASP A 200 7.12 -37.00 -25.23
C ASP A 200 5.71 -37.26 -24.70
N GLY A 201 4.68 -37.01 -25.50
CA GLY A 201 3.30 -37.27 -25.08
C GLY A 201 2.28 -36.43 -25.82
N THR A 202 1.06 -36.39 -25.27
CA THR A 202 -0.05 -35.58 -25.79
C THR A 202 -0.28 -34.30 -25.01
N GLU A 203 0.34 -34.13 -23.83
CA GLU A 203 0.06 -33.02 -22.92
C GLU A 203 1.30 -32.15 -22.72
N ILE A 204 1.16 -30.86 -23.01
CA ILE A 204 2.21 -29.84 -22.91
C ILE A 204 1.81 -28.84 -21.82
N THR A 205 2.09 -29.19 -20.56
CA THR A 205 1.64 -28.39 -19.41
C THR A 205 2.80 -27.70 -18.71
N GLN A 206 2.73 -26.37 -18.57
CA GLN A 206 3.59 -25.63 -17.66
C GLN A 206 2.80 -25.23 -16.41
N THR A 207 3.32 -25.57 -15.22
CA THR A 207 2.72 -25.21 -13.93
C THR A 207 3.66 -24.34 -13.11
N GLY A 208 3.15 -23.66 -12.09
CA GLY A 208 3.97 -22.86 -11.18
C GLY A 208 4.54 -21.60 -11.83
N ILE A 209 3.85 -21.05 -12.83
CA ILE A 209 4.23 -19.75 -13.40
C ILE A 209 3.92 -18.70 -12.32
N ASP A 210 4.96 -18.02 -11.83
CA ASP A 210 4.79 -16.90 -10.91
C ASP A 210 4.28 -15.68 -11.70
N SER A 211 2.98 -15.40 -11.60
CA SER A 211 2.33 -14.26 -12.23
C SER A 211 1.27 -13.66 -11.31
N SER A 212 0.99 -12.35 -11.42
CA SER A 212 -0.08 -11.69 -10.66
C SER A 212 -1.35 -11.50 -11.51
N SER A 213 -2.45 -11.09 -10.90
CA SER A 213 -3.70 -10.78 -11.63
C SER A 213 -3.56 -9.61 -12.61
N ASP A 214 -2.53 -8.78 -12.45
CA ASP A 214 -2.23 -7.62 -13.31
C ASP A 214 -1.20 -7.94 -14.40
N GLU A 215 -0.99 -9.22 -14.67
CA GLU A 215 -0.09 -9.74 -15.68
C GLU A 215 -0.84 -10.69 -16.62
N ILE A 216 -0.17 -11.10 -17.70
CA ILE A 216 -0.63 -12.22 -18.53
C ILE A 216 0.46 -13.28 -18.57
N MET A 217 0.07 -14.55 -18.54
CA MET A 217 0.98 -15.67 -18.79
C MET A 217 0.94 -16.00 -20.28
N VAL A 218 2.10 -16.24 -20.87
CA VAL A 218 2.23 -16.61 -22.28
C VAL A 218 3.06 -17.86 -22.43
N MET A 219 2.70 -18.73 -23.37
CA MET A 219 3.45 -19.94 -23.71
C MET A 219 3.41 -20.19 -25.21
N GLY A 220 4.54 -20.61 -25.74
CA GLY A 220 4.63 -21.24 -27.05
C GLY A 220 5.17 -22.65 -26.93
N SER A 221 4.60 -23.58 -27.69
CA SER A 221 5.09 -24.93 -27.92
C SER A 221 5.59 -25.12 -29.36
N ALA A 222 6.61 -25.96 -29.53
CA ALA A 222 6.98 -26.50 -30.84
C ALA A 222 6.97 -28.04 -30.78
N THR A 223 6.50 -28.70 -31.84
CA THR A 223 6.29 -30.15 -31.90
C THR A 223 6.70 -30.77 -33.24
N LEU A 224 7.22 -32.01 -33.20
CA LEU A 224 7.66 -32.76 -34.40
C LEU A 224 6.60 -33.72 -34.94
N VAL A 225 5.32 -33.44 -34.70
CA VAL A 225 4.22 -34.30 -35.15
C VAL A 225 3.17 -33.45 -35.84
N ASN A 226 2.74 -33.90 -37.01
CA ASN A 226 1.58 -33.30 -37.68
C ASN A 226 0.28 -33.76 -37.01
N THR A 227 -0.09 -33.08 -35.92
CA THR A 227 -1.29 -33.35 -35.15
C THR A 227 -1.97 -32.07 -34.73
N THR A 228 -3.26 -32.10 -34.43
CA THR A 228 -3.96 -30.94 -33.89
C THR A 228 -3.33 -30.53 -32.56
N ASP A 229 -3.04 -29.25 -32.37
CA ASP A 229 -2.59 -28.69 -31.10
C ASP A 229 -3.67 -27.71 -30.61
N THR A 230 -4.21 -27.94 -29.41
CA THR A 230 -5.29 -27.14 -28.81
C THR A 230 -4.86 -26.58 -27.48
N VAL A 231 -5.05 -25.28 -27.28
CA VAL A 231 -4.86 -24.63 -25.97
C VAL A 231 -6.04 -24.94 -25.02
N ASP A 232 -5.81 -24.81 -23.71
CA ASP A 232 -6.86 -24.91 -22.68
C ASP A 232 -8.03 -23.95 -22.98
N GLY A 233 -9.25 -24.32 -22.57
CA GLY A 233 -10.45 -23.52 -22.85
C GLY A 233 -10.47 -22.14 -22.17
N ALA A 234 -9.61 -21.92 -21.17
CA ALA A 234 -9.41 -20.62 -20.54
C ALA A 234 -8.20 -19.84 -21.08
N GLU A 235 -7.49 -20.38 -22.07
CA GLU A 235 -6.44 -19.69 -22.82
C GLU A 235 -6.99 -19.07 -24.11
N THR A 236 -6.41 -17.94 -24.50
CA THR A 236 -6.63 -17.34 -25.82
C THR A 236 -5.50 -17.79 -26.75
N LEU A 237 -5.87 -18.41 -27.88
CA LEU A 237 -4.93 -18.80 -28.92
C LEU A 237 -4.40 -17.58 -29.67
N ILE A 238 -3.07 -17.44 -29.73
CA ILE A 238 -2.37 -16.44 -30.57
C ILE A 238 -2.28 -16.96 -32.01
N GLY A 239 -1.84 -18.21 -32.16
CA GLY A 239 -1.67 -18.80 -33.47
C GLY A 239 -1.18 -20.23 -33.42
N THR A 240 -1.40 -20.92 -34.54
CA THR A 240 -0.80 -22.24 -34.82
C THR A 240 -0.29 -22.21 -36.24
N ASN A 241 0.96 -22.63 -36.45
CA ASN A 241 1.54 -22.71 -37.78
C ASN A 241 2.29 -24.03 -37.99
N ILE A 242 2.29 -24.51 -39.22
CA ILE A 242 2.79 -25.82 -39.61
C ILE A 242 3.67 -25.66 -40.83
N ASN A 243 4.92 -26.13 -40.75
CA ASN A 243 5.82 -26.15 -41.88
C ASN A 243 5.41 -27.23 -42.91
N ASP A 244 5.23 -26.84 -44.17
CA ASP A 244 4.76 -27.77 -45.23
C ASP A 244 5.89 -28.73 -45.60
N GLY A 245 5.84 -29.90 -44.99
CA GLY A 245 6.94 -30.86 -44.88
C GLY A 245 6.75 -31.78 -43.66
N ASN A 246 5.92 -31.33 -42.70
CA ASN A 246 5.51 -32.02 -41.47
C ASN A 246 6.60 -32.16 -40.40
N ASP A 247 7.73 -31.46 -40.54
CA ASP A 247 8.84 -31.62 -39.60
C ASP A 247 8.66 -30.80 -38.31
N ILE A 248 8.02 -29.62 -38.37
CA ILE A 248 7.79 -28.77 -37.18
C ILE A 248 6.43 -28.05 -37.23
N ARG A 249 5.76 -28.03 -36.08
CA ARG A 249 4.57 -27.23 -35.78
C ARG A 249 4.85 -26.34 -34.59
N GLY A 250 4.31 -25.12 -34.62
CA GLY A 250 4.35 -24.20 -33.49
C GLY A 250 2.94 -23.79 -33.10
N THR A 251 2.71 -23.60 -31.81
CA THR A 251 1.46 -23.07 -31.24
C THR A 251 1.79 -22.12 -30.11
N ALA A 252 1.08 -21.00 -29.99
CA ALA A 252 1.22 -20.09 -28.85
C ALA A 252 -0.14 -19.61 -28.35
N GLY A 253 -0.21 -19.35 -27.05
CA GLY A 253 -1.40 -18.86 -26.36
C GLY A 253 -1.06 -18.03 -25.15
N PHE A 254 -2.09 -17.37 -24.60
CA PHE A 254 -1.96 -16.58 -23.38
C PHE A 254 -3.19 -16.71 -22.47
N LYS A 255 -3.00 -16.39 -21.19
CA LYS A 255 -4.04 -16.40 -20.15
C LYS A 255 -3.83 -15.26 -19.18
N ALA A 256 -4.90 -14.81 -18.51
CA ALA A 256 -4.77 -13.90 -17.39
C ALA A 256 -3.84 -14.48 -16.32
N GLY A 257 -2.99 -13.63 -15.74
CA GLY A 257 -2.04 -14.04 -14.73
C GLY A 257 -2.70 -14.51 -13.43
N SER A 258 -2.05 -15.45 -12.76
CA SER A 258 -2.48 -15.99 -11.47
C SER A 258 -1.27 -16.53 -10.71
N ALA A 259 -1.32 -16.43 -9.38
CA ALA A 259 -0.24 -16.93 -8.55
C ALA A 259 -0.12 -18.44 -8.73
N SER A 260 1.07 -18.91 -9.14
CA SER A 260 1.31 -20.33 -9.45
C SER A 260 0.40 -20.87 -10.58
N GLY A 261 0.13 -20.03 -11.57
CA GLY A 261 -0.72 -20.37 -12.71
C GLY A 261 -0.15 -21.46 -13.61
N SER A 262 -1.01 -21.95 -14.51
CA SER A 262 -0.64 -22.98 -15.49
C SER A 262 -1.16 -22.66 -16.89
N LEU A 263 -0.37 -23.07 -17.89
CA LEU A 263 -0.73 -23.09 -19.30
C LEU A 263 -0.60 -24.52 -19.83
N THR A 264 -1.58 -24.98 -20.62
CA THR A 264 -1.70 -26.35 -21.11
C THR A 264 -2.06 -26.34 -22.59
N HIS A 265 -1.21 -26.95 -23.42
CA HIS A 265 -1.56 -27.30 -24.80
C HIS A 265 -1.72 -28.83 -24.91
N THR A 266 -2.65 -29.29 -25.75
CA THR A 266 -2.95 -30.72 -25.96
C THR A 266 -2.80 -31.09 -27.43
N LEU A 267 -2.00 -32.12 -27.68
CA LEU A 267 -1.78 -32.71 -28.99
C LEU A 267 -2.78 -33.84 -29.26
N GLY A 268 -3.29 -33.90 -30.49
CA GLY A 268 -4.20 -34.98 -30.93
C GLY A 268 -3.53 -36.35 -31.03
N SER A 269 -2.19 -36.42 -30.96
CA SER A 269 -1.41 -37.66 -30.93
C SER A 269 -0.08 -37.41 -30.21
N SER A 270 0.51 -38.48 -29.67
CA SER A 270 1.77 -38.38 -28.93
C SER A 270 2.89 -37.86 -29.83
N GLY A 271 3.61 -36.83 -29.37
CA GLY A 271 4.72 -36.25 -30.09
C GLY A 271 5.82 -35.73 -29.16
N LYS A 272 6.98 -35.45 -29.76
CA LYS A 272 8.05 -34.74 -29.08
C LYS A 272 7.76 -33.26 -29.09
N PHE A 273 7.94 -32.60 -27.96
CA PHE A 273 7.66 -31.19 -27.83
C PHE A 273 8.70 -30.44 -27.00
N VAL A 274 8.77 -29.14 -27.25
CA VAL A 274 9.46 -28.16 -26.43
C VAL A 274 8.51 -27.00 -26.13
N LYS A 275 8.70 -26.33 -25.01
CA LYS A 275 7.93 -25.12 -24.68
C LYS A 275 8.79 -24.04 -24.04
N VAL A 276 8.43 -22.79 -24.33
CA VAL A 276 9.00 -21.59 -23.72
C VAL A 276 7.89 -20.58 -23.45
N GLY A 277 8.12 -19.71 -22.49
CA GLY A 277 7.14 -18.69 -22.14
C GLY A 277 7.60 -17.88 -20.94
N ALA A 278 6.69 -17.02 -20.49
CA ALA A 278 6.96 -16.06 -19.44
C ALA A 278 5.64 -15.48 -18.92
N SER A 279 5.71 -14.56 -17.95
CA SER A 279 4.65 -13.59 -17.70
C SER A 279 5.01 -12.23 -18.30
N VAL A 280 4.05 -11.59 -18.95
CA VAL A 280 4.17 -10.20 -19.42
C VAL A 280 3.66 -9.29 -18.32
N VAL A 281 4.51 -8.35 -17.92
CA VAL A 281 4.26 -7.47 -16.79
C VAL A 281 3.48 -6.25 -17.25
N GLY A 282 2.47 -5.84 -16.50
CA GLY A 282 1.74 -4.60 -16.75
C GLY A 282 2.62 -3.35 -16.71
N ALA A 283 2.17 -2.25 -17.32
CA ALA A 283 2.90 -0.97 -17.36
C ALA A 283 3.11 -0.34 -15.97
N SER A 284 2.33 -0.78 -14.97
CA SER A 284 2.57 -0.47 -13.57
C SER A 284 3.72 -1.27 -12.97
N GLY A 285 4.29 -2.29 -13.64
CA GLY A 285 5.41 -3.08 -13.13
C GLY A 285 5.09 -3.86 -11.83
N ALA A 286 5.85 -4.90 -11.52
CA ALA A 286 5.76 -5.57 -10.22
C ALA A 286 6.19 -4.70 -9.02
N ASN A 287 6.65 -3.46 -9.27
CA ASN A 287 7.32 -2.59 -8.29
C ASN A 287 6.92 -1.10 -8.40
N ARG A 288 5.81 -0.72 -9.06
CA ARG A 288 5.40 0.70 -8.96
C ARG A 288 4.45 0.89 -7.77
N PRO A 289 4.79 1.81 -6.87
CA PRO A 289 3.90 2.21 -5.80
C PRO A 289 2.62 2.79 -6.38
N GLY A 290 1.55 2.72 -5.61
CA GLY A 290 0.30 3.39 -5.96
C GLY A 290 0.40 4.91 -5.82
N TYR A 291 -0.75 5.51 -5.60
CA TYR A 291 -0.87 6.89 -5.14
C TYR A 291 -1.36 6.90 -3.70
N LEU A 292 -0.95 7.92 -2.96
CA LEU A 292 -1.61 8.28 -1.71
C LEU A 292 -2.70 9.30 -2.01
N TYR A 293 -3.89 9.05 -1.50
CA TYR A 293 -4.97 10.01 -1.53
C TYR A 293 -5.14 10.64 -0.16
N GLY A 294 -5.14 11.97 -0.11
CA GLY A 294 -5.43 12.76 1.09
C GLY A 294 -6.80 13.41 0.95
N MET A 295 -7.76 13.01 1.78
CA MET A 295 -9.07 13.63 1.86
C MET A 295 -9.05 14.74 2.90
N ARG A 296 -9.34 15.97 2.47
CA ARG A 296 -9.41 17.16 3.32
C ARG A 296 -10.76 17.83 3.25
N GLY A 297 -11.17 18.47 4.33
CA GLY A 297 -12.43 19.21 4.42
C GLY A 297 -12.25 20.55 5.09
N ALA A 298 -13.16 21.48 4.85
CA ALA A 298 -13.08 22.80 5.42
C ALA A 298 -13.29 22.79 6.94
N ALA A 299 -12.84 23.86 7.62
CA ALA A 299 -13.35 24.23 8.92
C ALA A 299 -14.89 24.44 8.85
N ALA A 300 -15.61 23.90 9.84
CA ALA A 300 -17.07 23.79 9.98
C ALA A 300 -17.96 24.47 8.93
N GLY A 301 -18.76 23.69 8.20
CA GLY A 301 -19.94 24.17 7.47
C GLY A 301 -19.68 24.67 6.05
N ASN A 302 -18.44 24.59 5.55
CA ASN A 302 -18.11 24.98 4.18
C ASN A 302 -17.87 23.73 3.32
N THR A 303 -18.72 23.55 2.30
CA THR A 303 -18.39 22.76 1.12
C THR A 303 -17.43 23.54 0.24
N PRO A 304 -16.58 22.86 -0.56
CA PRO A 304 -16.52 21.41 -0.76
C PRO A 304 -15.46 20.69 0.08
N CYS A 305 -15.53 19.36 0.17
CA CYS A 305 -14.36 18.54 0.53
C CYS A 305 -13.50 18.27 -0.69
N TYR A 306 -12.20 18.04 -0.50
CA TYR A 306 -11.26 17.74 -1.58
C TYR A 306 -10.59 16.39 -1.37
N LEU A 307 -10.33 15.70 -2.48
CA LEU A 307 -9.47 14.54 -2.53
C LEU A 307 -8.24 14.89 -3.37
N ASP A 308 -7.10 14.98 -2.69
CA ASP A 308 -5.81 15.26 -3.30
C ASP A 308 -5.07 13.95 -3.56
N LYS A 309 -4.28 13.92 -4.64
CA LYS A 309 -3.51 12.77 -5.08
C LYS A 309 -2.02 13.08 -4.97
N LEU A 310 -1.28 12.18 -4.34
CA LEU A 310 0.16 12.31 -4.12
C LEU A 310 0.89 11.11 -4.72
N ASP A 311 1.96 11.42 -5.44
CA ASP A 311 2.89 10.44 -5.98
C ASP A 311 3.62 9.71 -4.86
N LEU A 312 3.59 8.38 -4.91
CA LEU A 312 4.46 7.54 -4.09
C LEU A 312 5.65 6.97 -4.89
N PHE A 313 5.79 7.34 -6.17
CA PHE A 313 6.90 6.92 -7.05
C PHE A 313 8.22 7.49 -6.61
N ASN A 314 9.29 6.84 -7.05
CA ASN A 314 10.63 7.20 -6.64
C ASN A 314 11.09 8.58 -7.16
N ASN A 315 10.92 8.79 -8.46
CA ASN A 315 11.33 10.02 -9.14
C ASN A 315 10.45 11.24 -8.81
N SER A 316 9.26 11.02 -8.26
CA SER A 316 8.31 12.08 -7.90
C SER A 316 7.75 11.93 -6.49
N PHE A 317 8.47 11.26 -5.58
CA PHE A 317 7.93 10.92 -4.26
C PHE A 317 7.44 12.15 -3.51
N ALA A 318 6.22 12.04 -2.98
CA ALA A 318 5.55 13.09 -2.26
C ALA A 318 5.36 14.38 -3.08
N THR A 319 5.11 14.23 -4.37
CA THR A 319 4.66 15.31 -5.25
C THR A 319 3.14 15.30 -5.29
N LEU A 320 2.52 16.47 -5.10
CA LEU A 320 1.09 16.62 -5.37
C LEU A 320 0.86 16.58 -6.88
N GLU A 321 -0.03 15.72 -7.32
CA GLU A 321 -0.49 15.68 -8.70
C GLU A 321 -1.34 16.89 -9.07
N ALA A 322 -1.37 17.24 -10.35
CA ALA A 322 -2.12 18.40 -10.81
C ALA A 322 -3.64 18.20 -10.61
N GLY A 323 -4.26 19.09 -9.82
CA GLY A 323 -5.70 19.12 -9.55
C GLY A 323 -6.09 18.46 -8.22
N SER A 324 -7.40 18.44 -7.96
CA SER A 324 -8.04 17.76 -6.83
C SER A 324 -9.44 17.33 -7.26
N HIS A 325 -9.95 16.20 -6.75
CA HIS A 325 -11.38 15.93 -6.91
C HIS A 325 -12.16 16.75 -5.91
N GLU A 326 -13.18 17.44 -6.40
CA GLU A 326 -14.14 18.17 -5.57
C GLU A 326 -15.31 17.25 -5.19
N LEU A 327 -15.58 17.16 -3.88
CA LEU A 327 -16.67 16.42 -3.28
C LEU A 327 -17.70 17.43 -2.75
N THR A 328 -18.50 17.96 -3.68
CA THR A 328 -19.41 19.09 -3.45
C THR A 328 -20.57 18.79 -2.52
N SER A 329 -20.98 17.52 -2.42
CA SER A 329 -22.10 17.05 -1.59
C SER A 329 -21.72 16.81 -0.12
N LEU A 330 -20.41 16.71 0.18
CA LEU A 330 -19.91 16.49 1.53
C LEU A 330 -19.63 17.80 2.27
N LEU A 331 -20.42 18.08 3.30
CA LEU A 331 -20.14 19.16 4.26
C LEU A 331 -18.91 18.87 5.13
N LYS A 332 -18.59 17.60 5.31
CA LYS A 332 -17.46 17.09 6.09
C LYS A 332 -16.91 15.83 5.40
N PRO A 333 -15.59 15.61 5.37
CA PRO A 333 -15.04 14.39 4.83
C PRO A 333 -15.64 13.21 5.57
N GLY A 334 -16.00 12.15 4.85
CA GLY A 334 -16.46 10.91 5.45
C GLY A 334 -15.39 9.84 5.35
N GLN A 335 -15.46 8.82 6.19
CA GLN A 335 -14.51 7.71 6.11
C GLN A 335 -14.73 6.93 4.80
N PRO A 336 -13.71 6.80 3.93
CA PRO A 336 -13.77 5.95 2.75
C PRO A 336 -13.64 4.47 3.13
N ALA A 337 -14.07 3.57 2.24
CA ALA A 337 -13.91 2.13 2.43
C ALA A 337 -13.44 1.44 1.15
N ARG A 338 -12.60 0.42 1.32
CA ARG A 338 -12.18 -0.45 0.23
C ARG A 338 -13.12 -1.65 0.11
N TYR A 339 -13.67 -1.87 -1.08
CA TYR A 339 -14.58 -2.96 -1.38
C TYR A 339 -14.31 -3.49 -2.79
N GLN A 340 -14.23 -4.82 -2.95
CA GLN A 340 -13.97 -5.50 -4.23
C GLN A 340 -12.79 -4.90 -5.03
N GLY A 341 -11.70 -4.55 -4.34
CA GLY A 341 -10.47 -4.03 -4.95
C GLY A 341 -10.43 -2.52 -5.14
N PHE A 342 -11.55 -1.80 -5.01
CA PHE A 342 -11.61 -0.35 -5.24
C PHE A 342 -11.90 0.44 -3.97
N TRP A 343 -11.46 1.69 -3.93
CA TRP A 343 -11.91 2.66 -2.93
C TRP A 343 -13.25 3.29 -3.33
N TYR A 344 -14.11 3.39 -2.33
CA TYR A 344 -15.39 4.08 -2.40
C TYR A 344 -15.36 5.24 -1.42
N LEU A 345 -15.80 6.41 -1.88
CA LEU A 345 -15.89 7.62 -1.08
C LEU A 345 -17.35 7.92 -0.71
N PRO A 346 -17.61 8.28 0.57
CA PRO A 346 -18.93 8.75 0.97
C PRO A 346 -19.28 10.05 0.24
N THR A 347 -20.57 10.36 0.19
CA THR A 347 -21.11 11.55 -0.49
C THR A 347 -21.91 12.44 0.45
N GLY A 348 -22.26 11.97 1.66
CA GLY A 348 -23.10 12.69 2.63
C GLY A 348 -24.54 12.92 2.16
N ALA A 349 -24.84 12.53 0.92
CA ALA A 349 -26.06 12.87 0.24
C ALA A 349 -26.54 11.80 -0.76
N SER A 350 -25.77 10.79 -1.21
CA SER A 350 -26.23 9.57 -1.96
C SER A 350 -25.89 8.11 -1.48
N LYS A 351 -26.82 7.13 -1.64
CA LYS A 351 -26.60 5.66 -1.39
C LYS A 351 -25.62 5.09 -2.41
N ASP A 352 -25.18 5.94 -3.32
CA ASP A 352 -24.18 5.73 -4.31
C ASP A 352 -22.86 6.37 -3.85
N PRO A 353 -22.00 5.63 -3.13
CA PRO A 353 -20.66 6.10 -2.83
C PRO A 353 -19.84 6.18 -4.13
N ARG A 354 -18.99 7.20 -4.23
CA ARG A 354 -18.23 7.44 -5.46
C ARG A 354 -17.06 6.46 -5.55
N LYS A 355 -17.10 5.60 -6.55
CA LYS A 355 -16.00 4.68 -6.88
C LYS A 355 -14.81 5.48 -7.45
N LEU A 356 -13.64 5.31 -6.85
CA LEU A 356 -12.37 5.81 -7.39
C LEU A 356 -11.75 4.75 -8.30
N THR A 357 -11.40 5.16 -9.52
CA THR A 357 -10.55 4.41 -10.45
C THR A 357 -9.33 5.25 -10.78
N VAL A 358 -8.15 4.74 -10.48
CA VAL A 358 -6.91 5.51 -10.50
C VAL A 358 -6.26 5.46 -11.88
N GLY A 359 -6.01 6.63 -12.45
CA GLY A 359 -5.20 6.83 -13.66
C GLY A 359 -3.75 7.13 -13.31
N GLU A 360 -2.86 7.09 -14.30
CA GLU A 360 -1.46 7.51 -14.15
C GLU A 360 -1.35 9.02 -14.38
N GLY A 361 -0.70 9.72 -13.45
CA GLY A 361 -0.45 11.16 -13.48
C GLY A 361 -1.53 11.96 -12.76
N ALA A 362 -2.01 13.00 -13.44
CA ALA A 362 -2.83 14.05 -12.87
C ALA A 362 -4.19 13.52 -12.35
N VAL A 363 -4.85 14.32 -11.52
CA VAL A 363 -6.17 13.96 -10.96
C VAL A 363 -7.26 13.87 -12.03
N VAL A 364 -7.08 14.53 -13.18
CA VAL A 364 -8.02 14.43 -14.31
C VAL A 364 -8.04 13.05 -14.95
N ASP A 365 -6.96 12.27 -14.78
CA ASP A 365 -6.85 10.91 -15.32
C ASP A 365 -7.53 9.87 -14.40
N ASP A 366 -7.84 10.26 -13.16
CA ASP A 366 -8.68 9.48 -12.26
C ASP A 366 -10.15 9.60 -12.65
N THR A 367 -10.87 8.49 -12.55
CA THR A 367 -12.33 8.50 -12.64
C THR A 367 -12.93 8.36 -11.26
N LEU A 368 -13.63 9.41 -10.82
CA LEU A 368 -14.48 9.37 -9.65
C LEU A 368 -15.94 9.30 -10.10
N ALA A 369 -16.54 8.11 -10.03
CA ALA A 369 -17.87 7.85 -10.57
C ALA A 369 -18.90 8.90 -10.12
N ALA A 370 -19.80 9.28 -11.02
CA ALA A 370 -20.85 10.25 -10.73
C ALA A 370 -21.91 9.64 -9.80
N GLU A 371 -22.52 10.48 -8.96
CA GLU A 371 -23.67 10.09 -8.15
C GLU A 371 -24.88 9.79 -9.07
N THR A 372 -25.46 8.61 -8.95
CA THR A 372 -26.62 8.15 -9.74
C THR A 372 -27.95 8.28 -9.00
N SER A 373 -27.93 8.44 -7.67
CA SER A 373 -29.11 8.67 -6.81
C SER A 373 -28.81 9.73 -5.72
N GLY A 374 -29.77 10.08 -4.85
CA GLY A 374 -29.65 11.26 -3.96
C GLY A 374 -29.94 11.07 -2.46
N ASN A 375 -29.57 9.96 -1.79
CA ASN A 375 -29.53 9.87 -0.29
C ASN A 375 -28.35 9.09 0.36
N GLY A 376 -27.33 9.70 1.01
CA GLY A 376 -26.03 9.03 1.20
C GLY A 376 -25.25 9.13 2.45
N GLY A 377 -24.15 8.37 2.47
CA GLY A 377 -23.43 8.05 3.68
C GLY A 377 -22.51 9.15 4.14
N ASP A 378 -22.50 9.37 5.43
CA ASP A 378 -21.46 10.13 6.12
C ASP A 378 -20.18 9.33 6.26
N HIS A 379 -20.29 8.01 6.42
CA HIS A 379 -19.16 7.10 6.59
C HIS A 379 -19.41 5.80 5.85
N LEU A 380 -18.34 5.24 5.28
CA LEU A 380 -18.31 3.88 4.76
C LEU A 380 -17.42 3.02 5.65
N GLY A 381 -17.67 1.72 5.62
CA GLY A 381 -16.86 0.73 6.33
C GLY A 381 -17.09 -0.67 5.78
N ASN A 382 -16.47 -1.66 6.44
CA ASN A 382 -16.50 -3.05 6.00
C ASN A 382 -17.16 -3.97 7.03
N LEU A 383 -17.86 -5.00 6.54
CA LEU A 383 -18.51 -6.06 7.30
C LEU A 383 -18.36 -7.39 6.58
N ASN A 384 -17.37 -8.22 6.97
CA ASN A 384 -17.22 -9.58 6.44
C ASN A 384 -17.25 -9.68 4.89
N GLY A 385 -16.48 -8.83 4.21
CA GLY A 385 -16.47 -8.76 2.75
C GLY A 385 -17.67 -8.05 2.12
N GLN A 386 -18.61 -7.55 2.91
CA GLN A 386 -19.67 -6.61 2.50
C GLN A 386 -19.25 -5.18 2.86
N MET A 387 -19.84 -4.19 2.18
CA MET A 387 -19.70 -2.79 2.57
C MET A 387 -20.87 -2.34 3.45
N ILE A 388 -20.60 -1.40 4.34
CA ILE A 388 -21.61 -0.73 5.18
C ILE A 388 -21.55 0.77 4.97
N GLN A 389 -22.67 1.42 5.22
CA GLN A 389 -22.80 2.86 5.13
C GLN A 389 -23.58 3.38 6.35
N GLY A 390 -23.02 4.38 7.03
CA GLY A 390 -23.69 5.13 8.09
C GLY A 390 -24.17 6.49 7.59
N LEU A 391 -25.39 6.89 7.94
CA LEU A 391 -25.99 8.18 7.61
C LEU A 391 -26.74 8.76 8.81
N THR A 392 -26.39 9.98 9.18
CA THR A 392 -27.09 10.76 10.21
C THR A 392 -28.57 10.95 9.84
N GLY A 393 -29.46 10.78 10.80
CA GLY A 393 -30.93 10.76 10.66
C GLY A 393 -31.52 9.40 10.26
N SER A 394 -30.71 8.49 9.69
CA SER A 394 -31.18 7.20 9.15
C SER A 394 -30.59 5.97 9.86
N GLY A 395 -29.33 6.02 10.29
CA GLY A 395 -28.60 4.89 10.88
C GLY A 395 -27.69 4.19 9.85
N PHE A 396 -27.59 2.86 9.92
CA PHE A 396 -26.70 2.06 9.08
C PHE A 396 -27.45 1.21 8.06
N ILE A 397 -26.81 0.95 6.91
CA ILE A 397 -27.23 -0.05 5.91
C ILE A 397 -26.06 -0.97 5.56
N ILE A 398 -26.39 -2.17 5.12
CA ILE A 398 -25.43 -3.19 4.68
C ILE A 398 -25.70 -3.48 3.21
N LEU A 399 -24.64 -3.46 2.40
CA LEU A 399 -24.65 -3.90 1.00
C LEU A 399 -24.75 -5.43 0.98
N LYS A 400 -25.59 -6.03 0.13
CA LYS A 400 -25.64 -7.49 -0.02
C LYS A 400 -24.25 -8.06 -0.42
N VAL A 401 -24.03 -9.34 -0.15
CA VAL A 401 -22.81 -10.05 -0.60
C VAL A 401 -22.69 -9.93 -2.11
N ASP A 402 -21.50 -9.53 -2.59
CA ASP A 402 -21.19 -9.25 -3.99
C ASP A 402 -22.08 -8.18 -4.65
N GLY A 403 -22.77 -7.37 -3.85
CA GLY A 403 -23.56 -6.24 -4.33
C GLY A 403 -22.69 -5.19 -5.00
N THR A 404 -23.28 -4.44 -5.93
CA THR A 404 -22.68 -3.27 -6.55
C THR A 404 -23.01 -2.05 -5.71
N PRO A 405 -22.03 -1.35 -5.09
CA PRO A 405 -22.29 -0.20 -4.23
C PRO A 405 -23.10 0.92 -4.86
N THR A 406 -22.97 1.10 -6.17
CA THR A 406 -23.66 2.15 -6.94
C THR A 406 -25.07 1.74 -7.37
N THR A 407 -25.60 0.62 -6.86
CA THR A 407 -26.93 0.10 -7.18
C THR A 407 -27.81 0.10 -5.94
N ASP A 408 -28.76 1.04 -5.85
CA ASP A 408 -29.66 1.20 -4.69
C ASP A 408 -30.35 -0.10 -4.25
N ALA A 409 -30.72 -0.97 -5.19
CA ALA A 409 -31.40 -2.24 -4.91
C ALA A 409 -30.51 -3.29 -4.21
N ASP A 410 -29.19 -3.09 -4.21
CA ASP A 410 -28.23 -3.98 -3.56
C ASP A 410 -28.02 -3.64 -2.08
N TRP A 411 -28.48 -2.46 -1.65
CA TRP A 411 -28.46 -2.02 -0.27
C TRP A 411 -29.70 -2.49 0.50
N GLY A 412 -29.48 -2.96 1.73
CA GLY A 412 -30.54 -3.29 2.65
C GLY A 412 -31.35 -2.08 3.16
N SER A 413 -32.23 -2.34 4.12
CA SER A 413 -32.95 -1.29 4.86
C SER A 413 -32.10 -0.71 5.98
N TYR A 414 -32.31 0.58 6.28
CA TYR A 414 -31.64 1.23 7.41
C TYR A 414 -32.02 0.59 8.74
N PHE A 415 -31.06 0.51 9.66
CA PHE A 415 -31.26 0.07 11.03
C PHE A 415 -30.44 0.94 12.00
N PRO A 416 -30.91 1.14 13.24
CA PRO A 416 -30.20 1.96 14.21
C PRO A 416 -28.99 1.23 14.82
N VAL A 417 -27.92 1.99 15.05
CA VAL A 417 -26.72 1.59 15.79
C VAL A 417 -26.37 2.77 16.69
N GLY A 418 -26.83 2.73 17.94
CA GLY A 418 -26.93 3.93 18.79
C GLY A 418 -28.01 4.90 18.28
N ASP A 419 -27.92 6.16 18.69
CA ASP A 419 -28.77 7.24 18.22
C ASP A 419 -28.49 7.54 16.74
N LYS A 420 -29.51 7.32 15.89
CA LYS A 420 -29.42 7.58 14.46
C LYS A 420 -29.31 9.07 14.13
N GLU A 421 -29.74 9.96 15.01
CA GLU A 421 -29.62 11.41 14.82
C GLU A 421 -28.20 11.91 15.07
N VAL A 422 -27.31 11.05 15.59
CA VAL A 422 -25.91 11.35 15.81
C VAL A 422 -25.07 10.76 14.69
N ARG A 423 -24.17 11.58 14.14
CA ARG A 423 -23.18 11.12 13.16
C ARG A 423 -22.19 10.19 13.84
N ALA A 424 -21.97 9.02 13.25
CA ALA A 424 -20.90 8.13 13.69
C ALA A 424 -19.54 8.85 13.64
N ALA A 425 -18.75 8.74 14.69
CA ALA A 425 -17.42 9.35 14.74
C ALA A 425 -16.37 8.50 14.00
N ALA A 426 -16.53 7.17 14.02
CA ALA A 426 -15.65 6.22 13.35
C ALA A 426 -16.37 4.91 13.05
N VAL A 427 -15.93 4.21 11.99
CA VAL A 427 -16.44 2.89 11.62
C VAL A 427 -15.26 1.95 11.32
N SER A 428 -15.32 0.69 11.73
CA SER A 428 -14.24 -0.27 11.49
C SER A 428 -14.77 -1.70 11.43
N GLY A 429 -14.14 -2.55 10.63
CA GLY A 429 -14.49 -3.97 10.52
C GLY A 429 -13.47 -4.84 11.25
N LEU A 430 -13.93 -5.77 12.08
CA LEU A 430 -13.07 -6.76 12.74
C LEU A 430 -13.85 -8.04 13.07
N ALA A 431 -13.23 -9.20 12.80
CA ALA A 431 -13.73 -10.52 13.18
C ALA A 431 -15.19 -10.82 12.74
N GLY A 432 -15.55 -10.41 11.52
CA GLY A 432 -16.89 -10.63 10.97
C GLY A 432 -17.98 -9.71 11.54
N LEU A 433 -17.60 -8.73 12.35
CA LEU A 433 -18.45 -7.66 12.88
C LEU A 433 -18.02 -6.31 12.34
N SER A 434 -18.94 -5.35 12.40
CA SER A 434 -18.61 -3.94 12.24
C SER A 434 -18.79 -3.24 13.58
N TRP A 435 -17.90 -2.29 13.83
CA TRP A 435 -17.82 -1.47 15.01
C TRP A 435 -18.12 -0.04 14.61
N CYS A 436 -18.89 0.65 15.44
CA CYS A 436 -19.27 2.04 15.24
C CYS A 436 -19.04 2.79 16.55
N MET A 437 -18.32 3.90 16.49
CA MET A 437 -18.20 4.83 17.60
C MET A 437 -19.23 5.96 17.42
N THR A 438 -19.99 6.24 18.47
CA THR A 438 -20.94 7.36 18.59
C THR A 438 -20.67 8.10 19.89
N ASP A 439 -21.36 9.21 20.16
CA ASP A 439 -21.27 9.91 21.44
C ASP A 439 -21.76 9.06 22.63
N GLU A 440 -22.72 8.17 22.40
CA GLU A 440 -23.21 7.18 23.37
C GLU A 440 -22.18 6.07 23.67
N GLY A 441 -21.21 5.87 22.78
CA GLY A 441 -20.11 4.92 22.96
C GLY A 441 -19.87 3.99 21.77
N LEU A 442 -19.25 2.84 22.06
CA LEU A 442 -18.87 1.82 21.07
C LEU A 442 -20.00 0.82 20.90
N PHE A 443 -20.45 0.66 19.66
CA PHE A 443 -21.43 -0.35 19.25
C PHE A 443 -20.78 -1.37 18.34
N SER A 444 -21.33 -2.58 18.35
CA SER A 444 -21.06 -3.60 17.34
C SER A 444 -22.35 -4.01 16.65
N PHE A 445 -22.25 -4.43 15.39
CA PHE A 445 -23.34 -5.09 14.70
C PHE A 445 -22.85 -6.14 13.70
N ASN A 446 -23.74 -7.06 13.34
CA ASN A 446 -23.46 -8.16 12.41
C ASN A 446 -24.24 -8.02 11.09
N ASN A 447 -24.03 -8.99 10.19
CA ASN A 447 -24.71 -9.04 8.88
C ASN A 447 -26.24 -9.23 8.93
N LYS A 448 -26.82 -9.42 10.12
CA LYS A 448 -28.28 -9.45 10.35
C LYS A 448 -28.81 -8.15 10.93
N ALA A 449 -28.04 -7.06 10.86
CA ALA A 449 -28.42 -5.75 11.38
C ALA A 449 -28.74 -5.75 12.90
N ARG A 450 -28.17 -6.71 13.65
CA ARG A 450 -28.34 -6.75 15.11
C ARG A 450 -27.23 -5.94 15.76
N SER A 451 -27.58 -4.78 16.30
CA SER A 451 -26.66 -3.90 17.00
C SER A 451 -26.70 -4.13 18.51
N ARG A 452 -25.56 -3.87 19.17
CA ARG A 452 -25.42 -3.92 20.62
C ARG A 452 -24.38 -2.90 21.09
N LEU A 453 -24.72 -2.18 22.16
CA LEU A 453 -23.78 -1.36 22.91
C LEU A 453 -22.74 -2.26 23.60
N VAL A 454 -21.48 -1.98 23.33
CA VAL A 454 -20.33 -2.73 23.84
C VAL A 454 -19.75 -2.00 25.04
N PHE A 455 -19.62 -0.68 24.94
CA PHE A 455 -19.05 0.16 25.99
C PHE A 455 -19.58 1.60 25.88
N GLU A 456 -20.09 2.16 26.96
CA GLU A 456 -20.74 3.49 27.02
C GLU A 456 -19.86 4.61 27.61
N ASP A 457 -18.84 4.24 28.39
CA ASP A 457 -18.15 5.18 29.28
C ASP A 457 -16.85 5.73 28.66
N PHE A 458 -16.91 6.20 27.41
CA PHE A 458 -15.81 6.98 26.84
C PHE A 458 -15.86 8.46 27.25
N ASN A 459 -16.93 8.87 27.94
CA ASN A 459 -17.20 10.24 28.38
C ASN A 459 -16.86 11.27 27.28
N LEU A 460 -17.44 11.05 26.09
CA LEU A 460 -17.26 11.87 24.90
C LEU A 460 -18.07 13.17 25.05
N SER A 461 -17.77 13.97 26.08
CA SER A 461 -18.48 15.23 26.37
C SER A 461 -18.13 16.37 25.40
N THR A 462 -17.31 16.10 24.38
CA THR A 462 -16.90 17.06 23.36
C THR A 462 -17.28 16.51 22.01
N SER A 463 -17.84 17.36 21.13
CA SER A 463 -18.26 16.97 19.78
C SER A 463 -17.05 16.58 18.93
N LEU A 464 -16.63 15.33 19.01
CA LEU A 464 -15.70 14.78 18.03
C LEU A 464 -16.50 14.34 16.82
N GLU A 465 -16.45 15.14 15.77
CA GLU A 465 -17.09 14.84 14.49
C GLU A 465 -16.46 13.61 13.82
N HIS A 466 -15.21 13.30 14.18
CA HIS A 466 -14.36 12.28 13.59
C HIS A 466 -13.42 11.70 14.65
N MET A 467 -13.24 10.39 14.61
CA MET A 467 -12.31 9.64 15.44
C MET A 467 -11.60 8.59 14.57
N ALA A 468 -10.43 8.16 15.02
CA ALA A 468 -9.72 7.08 14.35
C ALA A 468 -10.01 5.77 15.07
N MET A 469 -10.35 4.77 14.27
CA MET A 469 -10.64 3.43 14.73
C MET A 469 -10.03 2.43 13.76
N VAL A 470 -8.89 1.86 14.15
CA VAL A 470 -8.05 1.03 13.27
C VAL A 470 -7.91 -0.38 13.85
N PRO A 471 -8.02 -1.44 13.04
CA PRO A 471 -7.76 -2.79 13.50
C PRO A 471 -6.26 -2.97 13.80
N TRP A 472 -5.93 -3.64 14.90
CA TRP A 472 -4.56 -3.93 15.30
C TRP A 472 -4.47 -5.23 16.09
N PHE A 473 -3.56 -6.12 15.70
CA PHE A 473 -3.53 -7.51 16.18
C PHE A 473 -4.92 -8.17 16.07
N ASP A 474 -5.47 -8.69 17.16
CA ASP A 474 -6.80 -9.31 17.27
C ASP A 474 -7.89 -8.34 17.74
N GLY A 475 -7.61 -7.03 17.79
CA GLY A 475 -8.47 -6.01 18.36
C GLY A 475 -8.61 -4.75 17.51
N VAL A 476 -9.26 -3.74 18.08
CA VAL A 476 -9.44 -2.42 17.50
C VAL A 476 -8.83 -1.38 18.43
N VAL A 477 -8.05 -0.48 17.86
CA VAL A 477 -7.50 0.70 18.53
C VAL A 477 -8.39 1.90 18.25
N MET A 478 -8.75 2.63 19.29
CA MET A 478 -9.63 3.78 19.24
C MET A 478 -8.94 4.99 19.87
N GLY A 479 -8.68 6.03 19.07
CA GLY A 479 -8.19 7.31 19.57
C GLY A 479 -9.36 8.15 20.08
N THR A 480 -9.37 8.48 21.37
CA THR A 480 -10.42 9.26 22.02
C THR A 480 -9.86 10.48 22.77
N PRO A 481 -10.70 11.47 23.14
CA PRO A 481 -10.26 12.57 24.00
C PRO A 481 -9.68 12.12 25.33
N GLN A 482 -10.19 11.01 25.88
CA GLN A 482 -9.79 10.52 27.21
C GLN A 482 -8.55 9.61 27.18
N GLY A 483 -8.22 9.05 26.01
CA GLY A 483 -7.17 8.06 25.89
C GLY A 483 -7.18 7.32 24.56
N ILE A 484 -6.20 6.44 24.39
CA ILE A 484 -6.19 5.46 23.31
C ILE A 484 -6.63 4.14 23.91
N PHE A 485 -7.75 3.61 23.43
CA PHE A 485 -8.29 2.35 23.91
C PHE A 485 -8.00 1.23 22.94
N TYR A 486 -7.56 0.09 23.47
CA TYR A 486 -7.48 -1.16 22.74
C TYR A 486 -8.60 -2.09 23.19
N TYR A 487 -9.33 -2.64 22.24
CA TYR A 487 -10.47 -3.49 22.50
C TYR A 487 -10.40 -4.77 21.67
N VAL A 488 -10.41 -5.91 22.37
CA VAL A 488 -10.55 -7.24 21.78
C VAL A 488 -12.02 -7.68 21.94
N PRO A 489 -12.68 -8.18 20.88
CA PRO A 489 -14.08 -8.59 20.95
C PRO A 489 -14.37 -9.56 22.11
N GLY A 490 -15.27 -9.14 23.01
CA GLY A 490 -15.68 -9.92 24.19
C GLY A 490 -14.97 -9.55 25.50
N GLU A 491 -13.97 -8.66 25.44
CA GLU A 491 -13.25 -8.16 26.62
C GLU A 491 -13.64 -6.72 26.96
N ARG A 492 -13.09 -6.14 28.03
CA ARG A 492 -13.28 -4.72 28.34
C ARG A 492 -12.21 -3.90 27.61
N PRO A 493 -12.54 -2.76 26.97
CA PRO A 493 -11.51 -1.87 26.42
C PRO A 493 -10.48 -1.49 27.50
N ILE A 494 -9.20 -1.57 27.15
CA ILE A 494 -8.08 -1.14 28.01
C ILE A 494 -7.48 0.15 27.48
N ASN A 495 -7.16 1.11 28.35
CA ASN A 495 -6.45 2.32 27.93
C ASN A 495 -4.96 1.99 27.77
N ILE A 496 -4.49 2.00 26.52
CA ILE A 496 -3.09 1.81 26.14
C ILE A 496 -2.35 3.15 25.94
N GLY A 497 -3.04 4.27 26.09
CA GLY A 497 -2.43 5.59 26.16
C GLY A 497 -1.63 5.80 27.45
N PHE A 498 -1.01 6.96 27.56
CA PHE A 498 -0.31 7.39 28.78
C PHE A 498 -1.22 8.19 29.75
N THR A 499 -2.47 8.49 29.37
CA THR A 499 -3.43 9.19 30.22
C THR A 499 -3.89 8.30 31.39
N GLY A 500 -3.88 8.83 32.61
CA GLY A 500 -4.33 8.11 33.82
C GLY A 500 -3.25 7.26 34.52
N LYS A 501 -2.02 7.21 34.00
CA LYS A 501 -0.84 6.79 34.76
C LYS A 501 -0.26 8.03 35.47
N ASN A 502 0.19 7.93 36.72
CA ASN A 502 0.67 9.08 37.54
C ASN A 502 1.85 9.83 36.86
N ASN A 503 1.56 10.75 35.96
CA ASN A 503 2.57 11.48 35.17
C ASN A 503 2.50 12.99 35.44
N SER A 504 2.63 13.41 36.71
CA SER A 504 2.69 14.82 37.08
C SER A 504 3.98 15.46 36.54
N GLY A 505 3.89 16.39 35.58
CA GLY A 505 4.98 17.32 35.30
C GLY A 505 4.92 18.16 34.02
N VAL A 506 5.71 19.25 34.03
CA VAL A 506 5.55 20.48 33.21
C VAL A 506 6.31 20.53 31.85
N PRO A 507 5.62 20.57 30.69
CA PRO A 507 6.11 20.41 29.32
C PRO A 507 6.40 21.80 28.71
N PRO A 508 6.51 21.98 27.36
CA PRO A 508 7.22 23.11 26.76
C PRO A 508 6.56 24.46 27.05
N VAL A 509 7.27 25.57 26.79
CA VAL A 509 6.74 26.94 26.98
C VAL A 509 5.36 27.07 26.29
N GLY A 510 4.30 27.13 27.11
CA GLY A 510 2.90 27.21 26.66
C GLY A 510 2.04 25.97 26.93
N VAL A 511 2.62 24.82 27.27
CA VAL A 511 1.88 23.60 27.67
C VAL A 511 2.36 23.22 29.07
N THR A 512 1.46 22.85 29.98
CA THR A 512 1.78 22.67 31.41
C THR A 512 1.79 21.24 31.95
N GLU A 513 1.24 20.17 31.33
CA GLU A 513 1.50 18.71 31.60
C GLU A 513 1.09 17.77 30.42
N LEU A 514 1.72 16.58 30.25
CA LEU A 514 1.22 15.48 29.37
C LEU A 514 0.08 14.68 30.05
N LEU A 515 -0.85 15.39 30.71
CA LEU A 515 -1.85 14.78 31.59
C LEU A 515 -3.29 14.98 31.15
N SER A 516 -3.56 15.94 30.28
CA SER A 516 -4.93 16.38 29.97
C SER A 516 -5.16 16.70 28.49
N GLY A 517 -4.33 16.12 27.63
CA GLY A 517 -4.47 16.25 26.19
C GLY A 517 -5.42 15.22 25.59
N ARG A 518 -5.52 15.26 24.27
CA ARG A 518 -6.44 14.40 23.50
C ARG A 518 -5.75 13.78 22.29
N PHE A 519 -6.17 12.58 21.93
CA PHE A 519 -5.69 11.87 20.76
C PHE A 519 -6.60 12.16 19.57
N LEU A 520 -6.03 12.66 18.47
CA LEU A 520 -6.77 13.19 17.32
C LEU A 520 -6.74 12.31 16.09
N GLY A 521 -5.82 11.36 16.02
CA GLY A 521 -5.65 10.43 14.90
C GLY A 521 -4.88 9.23 15.39
N VAL A 522 -5.19 8.05 14.86
CA VAL A 522 -4.42 6.83 15.15
C VAL A 522 -4.30 6.01 13.88
N ASP A 523 -3.12 5.47 13.64
CA ASP A 523 -2.90 4.42 12.65
C ASP A 523 -1.91 3.39 13.19
N THR A 524 -1.86 2.23 12.55
CA THR A 524 -1.01 1.11 12.99
C THR A 524 -0.28 0.48 11.82
N TYR A 525 0.95 0.05 12.04
CA TYR A 525 1.74 -0.69 11.06
C TYR A 525 2.60 -1.74 11.76
N GLY A 526 2.35 -3.01 11.48
CA GLY A 526 3.02 -4.12 12.18
C GLY A 526 2.81 -4.03 13.70
N SER A 527 3.91 -4.02 14.46
CA SER A 527 3.93 -3.85 15.92
C SER A 527 3.84 -2.39 16.38
N PHE A 528 3.76 -1.43 15.47
CA PHE A 528 3.77 -0.01 15.78
C PHE A 528 2.38 0.61 15.74
N ILE A 529 2.14 1.55 16.66
CA ILE A 529 0.99 2.45 16.69
C ILE A 529 1.51 3.88 16.57
N TYR A 530 0.84 4.69 15.75
CA TYR A 530 1.13 6.08 15.51
C TYR A 530 -0.07 6.95 15.87
N THR A 531 0.17 8.11 16.47
CA THR A 531 -0.93 9.02 16.85
C THR A 531 -0.52 10.48 16.81
N ILE A 532 -1.52 11.35 16.64
CA ILE A 532 -1.39 12.78 16.90
C ILE A 532 -2.01 13.07 18.26
N TYR A 533 -1.19 13.52 19.20
CA TYR A 533 -1.61 13.89 20.55
C TYR A 533 -1.53 15.40 20.71
N GLN A 534 -2.64 16.02 21.13
CA GLN A 534 -2.72 17.45 21.42
C GLN A 534 -2.68 17.66 22.93
N PRO A 535 -1.55 18.12 23.49
CA PRO A 535 -1.40 18.25 24.94
C PRO A 535 -2.37 19.25 25.58
N ASP A 536 -2.65 20.36 24.91
CA ASP A 536 -3.62 21.36 25.33
C ASP A 536 -4.73 21.47 24.26
N PRO A 537 -5.95 20.98 24.54
CA PRO A 537 -7.11 21.04 23.64
C PRO A 537 -7.50 22.45 23.18
N THR A 538 -6.99 23.51 23.81
CA THR A 538 -7.28 24.91 23.47
C THR A 538 -6.28 25.53 22.49
N THR A 539 -5.17 24.84 22.21
CA THR A 539 -4.10 25.31 21.32
C THR A 539 -4.00 24.45 20.06
N THR A 540 -3.41 24.95 18.97
CA THR A 540 -3.14 24.13 17.78
C THR A 540 -1.85 23.31 17.90
N THR A 541 -1.15 23.37 19.02
CA THR A 541 0.10 22.62 19.21
C THR A 541 -0.19 21.16 19.53
N ALA A 542 0.40 20.27 18.75
CA ALA A 542 0.30 18.83 18.94
C ALA A 542 1.65 18.14 18.73
N LEU A 543 1.68 16.85 19.08
CA LEU A 543 2.83 15.97 19.00
C LEU A 543 2.48 14.78 18.10
N ILE A 544 3.40 14.40 17.23
CA ILE A 544 3.37 13.12 16.53
C ILE A 544 4.06 12.12 17.44
N MET A 545 3.34 11.08 17.83
CA MET A 545 3.83 10.08 18.76
C MET A 545 3.75 8.69 18.14
N TYR A 546 4.59 7.79 18.63
CA TYR A 546 4.48 6.38 18.33
C TYR A 546 4.70 5.54 19.59
N ALA A 547 4.25 4.30 19.53
CA ALA A 547 4.66 3.27 20.45
C ALA A 547 4.82 1.93 19.71
N GLU A 548 5.56 1.01 20.32
CA GLU A 548 5.73 -0.36 19.84
C GLU A 548 5.14 -1.32 20.87
N ALA A 549 4.37 -2.29 20.40
CA ALA A 549 3.94 -3.44 21.19
C ALA A 549 4.75 -4.66 20.76
N ILE A 550 5.68 -5.09 21.62
CA ILE A 550 6.56 -6.25 21.38
C ILE A 550 5.74 -7.56 21.32
N SER A 551 4.60 -7.58 21.99
CA SER A 551 3.64 -8.69 22.04
C SER A 551 2.23 -8.12 22.14
N ASP A 552 1.25 -8.97 22.44
CA ASP A 552 -0.11 -8.55 22.76
C ASP A 552 -0.15 -7.25 23.60
N PRO A 553 -0.85 -6.19 23.15
CA PRO A 553 -1.00 -4.94 23.89
C PRO A 553 -1.57 -5.10 25.31
N ARG A 554 -2.23 -6.23 25.60
CA ARG A 554 -2.74 -6.58 26.94
C ARG A 554 -1.63 -6.92 27.93
N ASP A 555 -0.58 -7.57 27.44
CA ASP A 555 0.50 -8.12 28.27
C ASP A 555 1.79 -7.29 28.22
N SER A 556 1.86 -6.31 27.31
CA SER A 556 3.04 -5.48 27.12
C SER A 556 2.88 -4.07 27.69
N THR A 557 3.95 -3.59 28.33
CA THR A 557 4.07 -2.17 28.65
C THR A 557 4.33 -1.40 27.36
N ILE A 558 3.33 -0.66 26.89
CA ILE A 558 3.46 0.22 25.73
C ILE A 558 4.16 1.51 26.14
N ASN A 559 5.33 1.77 25.55
CA ASN A 559 6.14 2.95 25.79
C ASN A 559 5.95 3.95 24.65
N TRP A 560 5.44 5.13 25.00
CA TRP A 560 5.18 6.21 24.05
C TRP A 560 6.41 7.08 23.85
N ASN A 561 6.66 7.45 22.60
CA ASN A 561 7.77 8.30 22.19
C ASN A 561 7.27 9.41 21.26
N VAL A 562 7.95 10.55 21.27
CA VAL A 562 7.62 11.71 20.43
C VAL A 562 8.53 11.75 19.21
N LEU A 563 7.95 11.74 18.01
CA LEU A 563 8.67 11.90 16.75
C LEU A 563 8.97 13.38 16.47
N GLY A 564 8.03 14.26 16.81
CA GLY A 564 8.19 15.71 16.64
C GLY A 564 6.89 16.48 16.89
N GLY A 565 7.00 17.81 16.91
CA GLY A 565 5.84 18.70 17.00
C GLY A 565 5.12 18.87 15.66
N VAL A 566 3.81 19.09 15.73
CA VAL A 566 2.93 19.40 14.61
C VAL A 566 1.99 20.54 14.99
N THR A 567 1.64 21.39 14.02
CA THR A 567 0.60 22.41 14.21
C THR A 567 -0.69 21.96 13.53
N LEU A 568 -1.73 21.79 14.31
CA LEU A 568 -3.07 21.47 13.84
C LEU A 568 -3.67 22.65 13.09
N ASP A 569 -4.48 22.34 12.09
CA ASP A 569 -5.29 23.34 11.40
C ASP A 569 -6.41 23.87 12.28
N HIS A 570 -6.88 23.03 13.23
CA HIS A 570 -7.96 23.42 14.12
C HIS A 570 -7.85 22.72 15.48
N VAL A 571 -8.06 23.51 16.54
CA VAL A 571 -7.88 23.11 17.94
C VAL A 571 -8.80 21.99 18.39
N SER A 572 -9.92 21.75 17.69
CA SER A 572 -10.98 20.82 18.11
C SER A 572 -11.17 19.59 17.21
N ARG A 573 -10.43 19.49 16.10
CA ARG A 573 -10.74 18.52 15.03
C ARG A 573 -9.80 17.33 14.97
N PHE A 574 -10.31 16.29 14.32
CA PHE A 574 -9.55 15.11 13.93
C PHE A 574 -8.40 15.51 13.01
N ALA A 575 -7.25 14.88 13.22
CA ALA A 575 -6.08 15.09 12.39
C ALA A 575 -5.70 13.76 11.73
N GLY A 576 -5.78 13.72 10.41
CA GLY A 576 -5.39 12.55 9.62
C GLY A 576 -3.95 12.15 9.91
N ILE A 577 -3.77 10.86 10.18
CA ILE A 577 -2.48 10.20 10.25
C ILE A 577 -2.61 8.84 9.57
N HIS A 578 -1.62 8.45 8.78
CA HIS A 578 -1.63 7.17 8.07
C HIS A 578 -0.23 6.67 7.76
N VAL A 579 0.02 5.38 7.87
CA VAL A 579 1.25 4.74 7.42
C VAL A 579 1.01 4.10 6.05
N ALA A 580 1.57 4.75 5.03
CA ALA A 580 1.58 4.23 3.67
C ALA A 580 2.59 3.09 3.55
N ASP A 581 2.21 1.91 3.06
CA ASP A 581 3.05 0.71 2.96
C ASP A 581 3.81 0.60 1.63
N SER A 582 3.39 1.35 0.62
CA SER A 582 3.78 1.09 -0.76
C SER A 582 4.84 2.05 -1.30
N GLY A 583 5.19 3.13 -0.60
CA GLY A 583 6.01 4.22 -1.16
C GLY A 583 7.50 3.92 -1.43
N PHE A 584 8.09 4.60 -2.42
CA PHE A 584 9.53 4.55 -2.71
C PHE A 584 10.21 5.91 -2.48
N PRO A 585 10.39 6.34 -1.22
CA PRO A 585 10.92 7.68 -0.92
C PRO A 585 12.41 7.90 -1.27
N ILE A 586 13.11 6.92 -1.84
CA ILE A 586 14.57 6.96 -2.06
C ILE A 586 14.90 6.57 -3.50
N SER A 587 15.63 7.46 -4.20
CA SER A 587 15.99 7.41 -5.64
C SER A 587 16.58 6.11 -6.19
N ALA A 588 17.03 5.19 -5.33
CA ALA A 588 17.63 3.90 -5.70
C ALA A 588 16.93 2.68 -5.09
N ALA A 589 15.82 2.84 -4.35
CA ALA A 589 15.16 1.74 -3.66
C ALA A 589 14.46 0.78 -4.65
N THR A 590 14.73 -0.51 -4.48
CA THR A 590 14.00 -1.63 -5.10
C THR A 590 12.93 -2.21 -4.18
N GLU A 591 12.79 -1.65 -2.98
CA GLU A 591 11.88 -2.09 -1.91
C GLU A 591 11.01 -0.92 -1.49
N THR A 592 9.75 -1.20 -1.14
CA THR A 592 8.85 -0.22 -0.56
C THR A 592 9.30 0.13 0.87
N ILE A 593 9.20 1.40 1.22
CA ILE A 593 9.54 1.88 2.56
C ILE A 593 8.30 2.53 3.16
N PRO A 594 7.79 2.00 4.28
CA PRO A 594 6.66 2.59 4.96
C PRO A 594 6.89 4.06 5.27
N THR A 595 5.88 4.89 5.01
CA THR A 595 5.96 6.33 5.21
C THR A 595 4.77 6.80 6.04
N LEU A 596 5.04 7.46 7.15
CA LEU A 596 4.01 8.08 7.98
C LEU A 596 3.60 9.41 7.36
N TRP A 597 2.31 9.56 7.08
CA TRP A 597 1.67 10.75 6.52
C TRP A 597 0.73 11.39 7.54
N PHE A 598 0.65 12.71 7.55
CA PHE A 598 -0.26 13.46 8.42
C PHE A 598 -0.50 14.88 7.90
N GLY A 599 -1.60 15.52 8.33
CA GLY A 599 -1.88 16.93 8.04
C GLY A 599 -1.17 17.90 8.99
N GLU A 600 -0.66 19.02 8.46
CA GLU A 600 -0.13 20.15 9.22
C GLU A 600 -0.21 21.46 8.42
N GLN A 601 -0.96 22.44 8.93
CA GLN A 601 -1.15 23.77 8.33
C GLN A 601 -1.64 23.69 6.88
N GLY A 602 -2.69 22.90 6.64
CA GLY A 602 -3.32 22.72 5.33
C GLY A 602 -2.51 21.91 4.32
N SER A 603 -1.33 21.41 4.71
CA SER A 603 -0.44 20.59 3.87
C SER A 603 -0.24 19.19 4.48
N PRO A 604 -0.16 18.14 3.65
CA PRO A 604 0.26 16.83 4.10
C PRO A 604 1.77 16.86 4.26
N ARG A 605 2.22 16.17 5.29
CA ARG A 605 3.61 16.01 5.64
C ARG A 605 3.89 14.55 5.86
N TYR A 606 5.17 14.22 5.77
CA TYR A 606 5.56 12.83 5.89
C TYR A 606 6.88 12.63 6.61
N MET A 607 7.01 11.44 7.20
CA MET A 607 8.22 10.91 7.81
C MET A 607 8.48 9.52 7.26
N ARG A 608 9.70 9.29 6.76
CA ARG A 608 10.11 7.96 6.27
C ARG A 608 10.41 7.05 7.46
N LEU A 609 9.87 5.84 7.45
CA LEU A 609 10.11 4.85 8.49
C LEU A 609 11.20 3.85 8.03
N SER A 610 11.51 2.87 8.87
CA SER A 610 12.26 1.68 8.48
C SER A 610 11.39 0.74 7.65
N SER A 611 11.98 -0.29 7.03
CA SER A 611 11.22 -1.34 6.32
C SER A 611 10.27 -2.13 7.23
N THR A 612 10.54 -2.17 8.54
CA THR A 612 9.62 -2.74 9.54
C THR A 612 8.54 -1.75 9.98
N GLY A 613 8.53 -0.55 9.40
CA GLY A 613 7.66 0.56 9.76
C GLY A 613 7.93 1.15 11.14
N GLY A 614 9.11 0.95 11.70
CA GLY A 614 9.55 1.63 12.92
C GLY A 614 10.23 2.96 12.61
N PRO A 615 10.27 3.94 13.52
CA PRO A 615 10.90 5.23 13.26
C PRO A 615 12.43 5.19 13.34
N ILE A 616 13.02 4.04 13.70
CA ILE A 616 14.45 3.88 13.92
C ILE A 616 15.07 3.16 12.73
N LYS A 617 15.94 3.87 12.00
CA LYS A 617 16.75 3.29 10.94
C LYS A 617 18.04 2.66 11.50
N THR A 618 18.61 1.67 10.82
CA THR A 618 19.92 1.11 11.20
C THR A 618 21.00 2.18 11.06
N ARG A 619 22.05 2.11 11.90
CA ARG A 619 23.15 3.10 11.92
C ARG A 619 23.90 3.24 10.58
N THR A 620 23.71 2.30 9.66
CA THR A 620 24.34 2.26 8.34
C THR A 620 23.57 3.04 7.26
N ILE A 621 22.36 3.52 7.54
CA ILE A 621 21.56 4.28 6.58
C ILE A 621 21.94 5.76 6.67
N GLU A 622 22.67 6.27 5.66
CA GLU A 622 23.18 7.65 5.57
C GLU A 622 22.12 8.72 5.26
N GLU A 623 20.84 8.42 5.50
CA GLU A 623 19.78 9.41 5.26
C GLU A 623 19.86 10.55 6.27
N ARG A 624 19.35 11.70 5.83
CA ARG A 624 19.21 12.90 6.66
C ARG A 624 18.49 12.48 7.97
N ALA A 625 19.13 12.69 9.11
CA ALA A 625 18.56 12.58 10.45
C ALA A 625 18.58 13.98 11.12
N ASN A 626 17.63 14.28 12.02
CA ASN A 626 17.66 15.55 12.77
C ASN A 626 19.06 15.74 13.38
N LEU A 627 19.73 16.85 13.07
CA LEU A 627 21.09 17.11 13.55
C LEU A 627 21.14 17.57 15.01
N SER A 628 19.97 17.94 15.55
CA SER A 628 19.77 18.41 16.92
C SER A 628 18.32 18.14 17.34
N GLY A 629 18.09 17.98 18.63
CA GLY A 629 16.76 17.91 19.23
C GLY A 629 16.85 18.24 20.71
N ASP A 630 15.69 18.44 21.34
CA ASP A 630 15.60 18.77 22.75
C ASP A 630 15.23 17.51 23.54
N ALA A 631 15.96 17.25 24.62
CA ALA A 631 15.64 16.20 25.59
C ALA A 631 15.64 16.81 27.00
N PHE A 632 14.52 16.68 27.68
CA PHE A 632 14.33 17.08 29.06
C PHE A 632 14.35 15.83 29.94
N MET A 633 15.16 15.85 30.98
CA MET A 633 15.31 14.75 31.93
C MET A 633 14.40 14.99 33.14
N SER A 634 14.12 13.92 33.88
CA SER A 634 13.34 13.97 35.12
C SER A 634 13.96 14.93 36.15
N GLU A 635 13.12 15.69 36.86
CA GLU A 635 13.46 16.51 38.00
C GLU A 635 14.19 15.70 39.08
N LEU A 636 15.35 16.21 39.51
CA LEU A 636 16.08 15.70 40.66
C LEU A 636 15.54 16.35 41.93
N ARG A 637 14.80 15.57 42.72
CA ARG A 637 14.26 16.04 44.00
C ARG A 637 15.18 15.68 45.16
N PHE A 638 15.59 16.69 45.92
CA PHE A 638 16.31 16.49 47.18
C PHE A 638 15.31 16.52 48.34
N THR A 639 15.22 15.41 49.10
CA THR A 639 14.29 15.29 50.24
C THR A 639 14.76 16.04 51.49
N GLU A 640 16.01 16.47 51.51
CA GLU A 640 16.62 17.30 52.54
C GLU A 640 17.40 18.44 51.85
N PRO A 641 17.63 19.59 52.52
CA PRO A 641 18.46 20.66 51.96
C PRO A 641 19.87 20.14 51.64
N VAL A 642 20.29 20.26 50.37
CA VAL A 642 21.63 19.92 49.90
C VAL A 642 22.32 21.19 49.43
N ASP A 643 23.50 21.48 49.97
CA ASP A 643 24.37 22.54 49.44
C ASP A 643 24.97 22.06 48.11
N LEU A 644 24.44 22.57 47.01
CA LEU A 644 24.97 22.32 45.67
C LEU A 644 25.88 23.47 45.26
N THR A 645 27.13 23.17 44.94
CA THR A 645 28.07 24.16 44.38
C THR A 645 27.95 24.24 42.85
N GLU A 646 27.69 23.12 42.18
CA GLU A 646 27.55 22.99 40.73
C GLU A 646 26.76 21.72 40.38
N ILE A 647 26.01 21.75 39.28
CA ILE A 647 25.44 20.55 38.64
C ILE A 647 26.08 20.46 37.25
N VAL A 648 26.80 19.36 36.98
CA VAL A 648 27.43 19.10 35.68
C VAL A 648 26.74 17.92 35.00
N VAL A 649 26.22 18.14 33.80
CA VAL A 649 25.62 17.08 32.97
C VAL A 649 26.65 16.62 31.94
N HIS A 650 27.09 15.37 32.07
CA HIS A 650 27.96 14.74 31.09
C HIS A 650 27.13 13.90 30.11
N THR A 651 27.20 14.22 28.83
CA THR A 651 26.79 13.34 27.74
C THR A 651 28.06 12.83 27.06
N SER A 652 28.22 11.52 26.87
CA SER A 652 29.40 10.97 26.19
C SER A 652 29.01 9.86 25.23
N ARG A 653 29.85 9.66 24.21
CA ARG A 653 29.62 8.75 23.08
C ARG A 653 29.88 7.27 23.42
N ASP A 654 30.54 7.05 24.55
CA ASP A 654 30.99 5.79 25.14
C ASP A 654 30.18 5.38 26.38
N MET A 655 29.16 6.15 26.73
CA MET A 655 28.01 5.72 27.54
C MET A 655 26.89 5.24 26.63
#